data_AF-A0A072VJY3-F1
#
_entry.id   AF-A0A072VJY3-F1
#
_cell.length_a   1.000
_cell.length_b   1.000
_cell.length_c   1.000
_cell.angle_alpha   90.00
_cell.angle_beta   90.00
_cell.angle_gamma   90.00
#
_symmetry.space_group_name_H-M   'P 1'
#
loop_
_entity.id
_entity.type
_entity.pdbx_description
1 polymer ?
#
loop_
_entity_poly.entity_id
_entity_poly.type
_entity_poly.pdbx_seq_one_letter_code
_entity_poly.pdbx_strand_id
1 'polypeptide(L)'
;MHDVVRDVAKLIASRFHRTYSVKRYSEVKQWPTIDQLQKFHQIILPWSYINELPEKLECPELRLLLLHNIGDNLKVSDEFFSGMREVKVLDLYGMMLTPSPPPSLSFLTNLQTLTLGGCELEDISIVLELKSLEILSLERSDIIQLPEEIGQLTNLRMLNLTNCSRLRFIPANLISSLTCLEELYMGNCFIQWDVKRSKDQSNSASLEELGNLSHLTTLDIMIQDSSVWPMELQVFAKLERYNIFIGDVWKWSLEWAGGASESSRTLKLAESKSTSILSDYGFNLLLNSAEDLCVAQLQRARGVLYELNMEGFPQLKHLCIEDSSELECIVNSIGCFYPYPAFPNLETLALQNLFNLEEICHGPIPIQSFSKLKFIQVNGCDKLKHLFSYSLVRDLPQLLEIKISDCKMITEIIAEQTSEDDIEVNKVMFPKLRLLELECLPGLSSFCSVPLAVENYEDTRCMALIDQKVGMSQLETLKLSKINSCKLWDDIQSGYSCVQNLTSLTVDKCDKITYIFSSVVARELVTLQYLEISNCQMLEDIISWDAILGNHSSSPEPLSNEDVIFPNLVTLIISHLDHLKSVWHKQLGLNSFHKLKHLETKFCDKLLNIFPSHVFENLQNLETIIVTNCPALEVLFEMQDFKTGARSQMQLRNLSLEHLPNLKHIWSRNPYGSLRFQNLGQLKVVECKSLDHIFPLYVAKELPYLQVLHIEECGVETIVAKDEMADTVPILVFPKLTSLSLRSLAQLRSFCYGLHTLHVPVLRDLDVYHCDQLELFVQKFLNYQGNTPVDPEALLSFEKVVPNLRELILNGRDVTMLWNSQFNHRPIYTVKDLRLRCFHNESEIFPYSFLQRFINLEKLMVTCSSFTEIFSSGSFDTGHSETTMKLKKLVLVELHNLEFICGDNSDMQFAVQNLEVFEVFKCSILRNIVPSSVRFEKLERVRVAFCVGVENIMLSSIATNLPKLRKLVIDNCEMIEVIVASNKENDAGELAFLKLEFLRLYNLPHLRSFYKGNYNLKFPLLQKLVVGKCDMIETFSNGVLSAPKLRAVHVTPSLKGPWSWNGDLNTTIEKLFAEKGYIFLQNVFINRDIGRQDLKLQGSTQVLHGQRINSWQKPDMHISKPALMCTALQYSTNTLAAAPELLLNYRVRRRTRPHRSFVMVGPMFTGRNLSQAQLMDLYD
;
A
#
# COMPACT_ATOMS: atom_id res chain seq x y z
N MET A 1 -25.99 9.52 -16.75
CA MET A 1 -25.90 10.84 -16.09
C MET A 1 -25.41 11.90 -17.07
N HIS A 2 -26.23 12.90 -17.41
CA HIS A 2 -25.82 14.32 -17.55
C HIS A 2 -26.87 15.20 -18.23
N ASP A 3 -27.59 14.73 -19.27
CA ASP A 3 -28.03 15.64 -20.34
C ASP A 3 -28.93 16.79 -19.87
N VAL A 4 -30.01 16.57 -19.11
CA VAL A 4 -30.87 17.67 -18.62
C VAL A 4 -30.14 18.61 -17.65
N VAL A 5 -29.50 18.08 -16.60
CA VAL A 5 -28.83 18.91 -15.57
C VAL A 5 -27.63 19.66 -16.14
N ARG A 6 -26.81 18.98 -16.96
CA ARG A 6 -25.64 19.55 -17.63
C ARG A 6 -26.07 20.59 -18.66
N ASP A 7 -27.14 20.36 -19.40
CA ASP A 7 -27.52 21.27 -20.47
C ASP A 7 -28.34 22.44 -19.92
N VAL A 8 -29.11 22.30 -18.83
CA VAL A 8 -29.62 23.43 -18.03
C VAL A 8 -28.46 24.24 -17.42
N ALA A 9 -27.49 23.59 -16.77
CA ALA A 9 -26.32 24.28 -16.22
C ALA A 9 -25.47 24.97 -17.30
N LYS A 10 -25.27 24.34 -18.47
CA LYS A 10 -24.59 24.94 -19.63
C LYS A 10 -25.42 26.05 -20.29
N LEU A 11 -26.75 25.95 -20.34
CA LEU A 11 -27.63 26.98 -20.91
C LEU A 11 -27.67 28.22 -19.99
N ILE A 12 -27.62 28.02 -18.67
CA ILE A 12 -27.43 29.10 -17.69
C ILE A 12 -26.00 29.66 -17.79
N ALA A 13 -24.98 28.80 -17.84
CA ALA A 13 -23.57 29.23 -17.94
C ALA A 13 -23.25 30.01 -19.22
N SER A 14 -23.77 29.57 -20.37
CA SER A 14 -23.51 30.19 -21.69
C SER A 14 -24.26 31.50 -21.92
N ARG A 15 -25.31 31.80 -21.15
CA ARG A 15 -26.13 33.02 -21.30
C ARG A 15 -25.67 34.18 -20.41
N PHE A 16 -24.97 33.93 -19.31
CA PHE A 16 -24.61 34.98 -18.33
C PHE A 16 -23.10 35.01 -18.06
N HIS A 17 -22.49 36.18 -18.29
CA HIS A 17 -21.03 36.37 -18.26
C HIS A 17 -20.45 36.74 -16.89
N ARG A 18 -21.29 36.87 -15.85
CA ARG A 18 -20.89 37.30 -14.50
C ARG A 18 -20.86 36.13 -13.53
N THR A 19 -19.77 35.36 -13.60
CA THR A 19 -19.54 34.17 -12.77
C THR A 19 -18.39 34.42 -11.79
N TYR A 20 -18.60 34.12 -10.51
CA TYR A 20 -17.53 33.96 -9.54
C TYR A 20 -17.17 32.49 -9.43
N SER A 21 -15.92 32.13 -9.70
CA SER A 21 -15.44 30.77 -9.57
C SER A 21 -13.98 30.71 -9.16
N VAL A 22 -13.62 29.63 -8.48
CA VAL A 22 -12.24 29.34 -8.07
C VAL A 22 -11.86 27.94 -8.55
N LYS A 23 -10.55 27.66 -8.68
CA LYS A 23 -10.05 26.35 -9.11
C LYS A 23 -10.39 25.28 -8.07
N ARG A 24 -10.58 24.03 -8.51
CA ARG A 24 -10.71 22.87 -7.61
C ARG A 24 -9.52 22.80 -6.65
N TYR A 25 -9.78 22.37 -5.42
CA TYR A 25 -8.81 22.21 -4.34
C TYR A 25 -8.15 23.52 -3.86
N SER A 26 -8.76 24.68 -4.12
CA SER A 26 -8.29 25.98 -3.64
C SER A 26 -8.90 26.37 -2.29
N GLU A 27 -8.18 27.20 -1.54
CA GLU A 27 -8.68 27.81 -0.29
C GLU A 27 -9.39 29.14 -0.58
N VAL A 28 -10.63 29.27 -0.11
CA VAL A 28 -11.41 30.50 -0.19
C VAL A 28 -11.06 31.37 1.02
N LYS A 29 -10.01 32.18 0.88
CA LYS A 29 -9.45 32.98 1.99
C LYS A 29 -10.31 34.18 2.38
N GLN A 30 -11.02 34.77 1.42
CA GLN A 30 -11.93 35.90 1.62
C GLN A 30 -13.06 35.82 0.59
N TRP A 31 -14.28 36.09 1.02
CA TRP A 31 -15.44 36.23 0.13
C TRP A 31 -15.39 37.57 -0.63
N PRO A 32 -15.96 37.67 -1.85
CA PRO A 32 -16.07 38.93 -2.58
C PRO A 32 -16.86 39.99 -1.79
N THR A 33 -16.64 41.27 -2.07
CA THR A 33 -17.38 42.35 -1.38
C THR A 33 -18.86 42.35 -1.78
N ILE A 34 -19.73 42.92 -0.94
CA ILE A 34 -21.19 42.97 -1.19
C ILE A 34 -21.50 43.60 -2.57
N ASP A 35 -20.82 44.69 -2.94
CA ASP A 35 -20.95 45.34 -4.25
C ASP A 35 -20.53 44.46 -5.45
N GLN A 36 -19.74 43.41 -5.21
CA GLN A 36 -19.36 42.40 -6.23
C GLN A 36 -20.37 41.25 -6.22
N LEU A 37 -20.74 40.76 -5.04
CA LEU A 37 -21.73 39.70 -4.82
C LEU A 37 -23.08 40.01 -5.47
N GLN A 38 -23.55 41.25 -5.36
CA GLN A 38 -24.81 41.68 -5.98
C GLN A 38 -24.81 41.63 -7.52
N LYS A 39 -23.66 41.45 -8.17
CA LYS A 39 -23.52 41.43 -9.64
C LYS A 39 -23.38 40.03 -10.22
N PHE A 40 -23.14 38.99 -9.40
CA PHE A 40 -22.92 37.63 -9.90
C PHE A 40 -24.23 36.89 -10.16
N HIS A 41 -24.29 36.25 -11.34
CA HIS A 41 -25.39 35.36 -11.72
C HIS A 41 -25.10 33.89 -11.37
N GLN A 42 -23.82 33.55 -11.15
CA GLN A 42 -23.34 32.21 -10.86
C GLN A 42 -22.20 32.28 -9.84
N ILE A 43 -22.23 31.40 -8.83
CA ILE A 43 -21.13 31.16 -7.89
C ILE A 43 -20.80 29.66 -7.97
N ILE A 44 -19.55 29.34 -8.30
CA ILE A 44 -19.09 27.96 -8.54
C ILE A 44 -17.79 27.72 -7.76
N LEU A 45 -17.90 27.07 -6.60
CA LEU A 45 -16.80 26.71 -5.71
C LEU A 45 -16.68 25.17 -5.63
N PRO A 46 -16.08 24.52 -6.66
CA PRO A 46 -16.02 23.07 -6.74
C PRO A 46 -14.87 22.56 -5.88
N TRP A 47 -15.14 21.64 -4.96
CA TRP A 47 -14.17 20.97 -4.07
C TRP A 47 -13.15 21.96 -3.50
N SER A 48 -13.63 22.97 -2.78
CA SER A 48 -12.83 24.08 -2.22
C SER A 48 -12.70 23.97 -0.70
N TYR A 49 -11.59 24.44 -0.14
CA TYR A 49 -11.43 24.58 1.30
C TYR A 49 -12.06 25.91 1.73
N ILE A 50 -13.25 25.85 2.34
CA ILE A 50 -13.99 27.02 2.83
C ILE A 50 -13.93 27.00 4.36
N ASN A 51 -13.34 28.03 4.96
CA ASN A 51 -13.14 28.08 6.42
C ASN A 51 -14.41 28.58 7.16
N GLU A 52 -15.16 29.51 6.56
CA GLU A 52 -16.47 29.97 7.04
C GLU A 52 -17.36 30.42 5.87
N LEU A 53 -18.68 30.33 6.08
CA LEU A 53 -19.70 30.93 5.23
C LEU A 53 -20.13 32.28 5.85
N PRO A 54 -20.45 33.31 5.05
CA PRO A 54 -21.05 34.55 5.57
C PRO A 54 -22.42 34.25 6.19
N GLU A 55 -22.85 35.04 7.19
CA GLU A 55 -24.15 34.85 7.85
C GLU A 55 -25.34 34.98 6.89
N LYS A 56 -25.17 35.77 5.82
CA LYS A 56 -26.15 36.03 4.75
C LYS A 56 -25.41 36.29 3.44
N LEU A 57 -25.86 35.69 2.34
CA LEU A 57 -25.27 35.91 1.01
C LEU A 57 -26.19 36.81 0.16
N GLU A 58 -25.82 38.09 0.00
CA GLU A 58 -26.64 39.08 -0.73
C GLU A 58 -26.35 39.08 -2.24
N CYS A 59 -26.94 38.11 -2.95
CA CYS A 59 -26.84 37.97 -4.40
C CYS A 59 -28.24 37.89 -5.06
N PRO A 60 -28.97 39.01 -5.24
CA PRO A 60 -30.35 39.00 -5.71
C PRO A 60 -30.52 38.50 -7.16
N GLU A 61 -29.50 38.65 -8.02
CA GLU A 61 -29.50 38.17 -9.41
C GLU A 61 -28.97 36.72 -9.58
N LEU A 62 -28.62 36.04 -8.49
CA LEU A 62 -27.97 34.73 -8.54
C LEU A 62 -28.94 33.64 -9.04
N ARG A 63 -28.51 32.83 -10.01
CA ARG A 63 -29.30 31.74 -10.60
C ARG A 63 -28.72 30.35 -10.32
N LEU A 64 -27.42 30.27 -10.08
CA LEU A 64 -26.70 29.03 -9.78
C LEU A 64 -25.73 29.25 -8.61
N LEU A 65 -25.85 28.39 -7.60
CA LEU A 65 -24.94 28.33 -6.46
C LEU A 65 -24.43 26.90 -6.30
N LEU A 66 -23.14 26.69 -6.56
CA LEU A 66 -22.44 25.43 -6.33
C LEU A 66 -21.38 25.64 -5.25
N LEU A 67 -21.52 24.96 -4.12
CA LEU A 67 -20.65 25.03 -2.95
C LEU A 67 -20.27 23.60 -2.50
N HIS A 68 -19.08 23.16 -2.88
CA HIS A 68 -18.57 21.84 -2.51
C HIS A 68 -17.37 22.02 -1.58
N ASN A 69 -17.51 21.65 -0.30
CA ASN A 69 -16.47 21.84 0.70
C ASN A 69 -15.53 20.63 0.82
N ILE A 70 -14.25 20.89 1.11
CA ILE A 70 -13.29 19.90 1.58
C ILE A 70 -12.84 20.32 2.98
N GLY A 71 -13.30 19.62 4.01
CA GLY A 71 -12.92 19.93 5.39
C GLY A 71 -13.88 19.30 6.40
N ASP A 72 -13.88 19.85 7.61
CA ASP A 72 -14.96 19.60 8.56
C ASP A 72 -16.27 20.16 7.97
N ASN A 73 -17.40 19.50 8.24
CA ASN A 73 -18.70 19.88 7.67
C ASN A 73 -19.07 21.33 8.06
N LEU A 74 -19.45 22.13 7.07
CA LEU A 74 -19.68 23.57 7.27
C LEU A 74 -21.08 23.86 7.79
N LYS A 75 -21.17 24.62 8.89
CA LYS A 75 -22.45 25.15 9.37
C LYS A 75 -22.96 26.24 8.45
N VAL A 76 -24.21 26.11 8.02
CA VAL A 76 -24.94 27.14 7.27
C VAL A 76 -25.79 27.95 8.25
N SER A 77 -25.85 29.27 8.06
CA SER A 77 -26.67 30.19 8.87
C SER A 77 -28.14 30.11 8.50
N ASP A 78 -29.05 30.33 9.46
CA ASP A 78 -30.50 30.36 9.23
C ASP A 78 -30.90 31.39 8.17
N GLU A 79 -30.16 32.51 8.07
CA GLU A 79 -30.36 33.61 7.13
C GLU A 79 -29.57 33.48 5.82
N PHE A 80 -28.79 32.41 5.64
CA PHE A 80 -27.82 32.30 4.53
C PHE A 80 -28.43 32.53 3.14
N PHE A 81 -29.61 31.96 2.90
CA PHE A 81 -30.28 32.00 1.59
C PHE A 81 -31.18 33.24 1.39
N SER A 82 -31.39 34.09 2.41
CA SER A 82 -32.43 35.14 2.37
C SER A 82 -32.18 36.26 1.34
N GLY A 83 -30.95 36.39 0.85
CA GLY A 83 -30.54 37.35 -0.17
C GLY A 83 -30.63 36.89 -1.64
N MET A 84 -31.09 35.66 -1.94
CA MET A 84 -30.86 35.01 -3.25
C MET A 84 -32.13 34.47 -3.94
N ARG A 85 -33.13 35.32 -4.19
CA ARG A 85 -34.49 34.92 -4.60
C ARG A 85 -34.63 34.34 -6.02
N GLU A 86 -33.64 34.53 -6.89
CA GLU A 86 -33.66 34.10 -8.30
C GLU A 86 -32.94 32.75 -8.55
N VAL A 87 -32.50 32.06 -7.49
CA VAL A 87 -31.72 30.82 -7.60
C VAL A 87 -32.59 29.69 -8.17
N LYS A 88 -32.10 29.07 -9.24
CA LYS A 88 -32.72 27.92 -9.93
C LYS A 88 -31.99 26.61 -9.66
N VAL A 89 -30.68 26.67 -9.46
CA VAL A 89 -29.81 25.51 -9.19
C VAL A 89 -29.01 25.76 -7.93
N LEU A 90 -29.21 24.90 -6.92
CA LEU A 90 -28.47 24.89 -5.67
C LEU A 90 -27.81 23.52 -5.48
N ASP A 91 -26.49 23.50 -5.46
CA ASP A 91 -25.67 22.30 -5.32
C ASP A 91 -24.71 22.48 -4.13
N LEU A 92 -25.00 21.75 -3.04
CA LEU A 92 -24.26 21.78 -1.79
C LEU A 92 -23.64 20.41 -1.56
N TYR A 93 -22.35 20.38 -1.24
CA TYR A 93 -21.66 19.14 -0.85
C TYR A 93 -20.80 19.34 0.40
N GLY A 94 -20.96 18.46 1.40
CA GLY A 94 -20.17 18.49 2.65
C GLY A 94 -20.58 19.60 3.64
N MET A 95 -21.88 19.84 3.80
CA MET A 95 -22.44 20.84 4.72
C MET A 95 -23.06 20.18 5.96
N MET A 96 -22.99 20.84 7.13
CA MET A 96 -23.83 20.53 8.28
C MET A 96 -25.18 21.23 8.11
N LEU A 97 -26.23 20.44 7.87
CA LEU A 97 -27.62 20.88 7.81
C LEU A 97 -28.45 20.19 8.92
N THR A 98 -27.80 19.78 10.03
CA THR A 98 -28.45 19.15 11.18
C THR A 98 -29.02 20.18 12.15
N PRO A 99 -30.26 20.00 12.66
CA PRO A 99 -31.16 18.87 12.39
C PRO A 99 -31.86 18.96 11.02
N SER A 100 -32.17 20.16 10.56
CA SER A 100 -32.79 20.43 9.25
C SER A 100 -32.11 21.59 8.52
N PRO A 101 -32.23 21.69 7.17
CA PRO A 101 -31.67 22.82 6.43
C PRO A 101 -32.26 24.18 6.86
N PRO A 102 -31.49 25.28 6.73
CA PRO A 102 -31.90 26.63 7.14
C PRO A 102 -33.31 27.03 6.71
N PRO A 103 -34.12 27.67 7.58
CA PRO A 103 -35.47 28.13 7.22
C PRO A 103 -35.50 29.06 6.00
N SER A 104 -34.45 29.87 5.78
CA SER A 104 -34.35 30.73 4.59
C SER A 104 -34.28 29.97 3.25
N LEU A 105 -34.04 28.65 3.26
CA LEU A 105 -34.11 27.83 2.05
C LEU A 105 -35.52 27.88 1.42
N SER A 106 -36.58 27.97 2.24
CA SER A 106 -37.97 28.13 1.78
C SER A 106 -38.22 29.38 0.93
N PHE A 107 -37.34 30.40 1.02
CA PHE A 107 -37.44 31.61 0.21
C PHE A 107 -36.99 31.41 -1.25
N LEU A 108 -36.39 30.27 -1.58
CA LEU A 108 -35.94 29.93 -2.95
C LEU A 108 -37.08 29.32 -3.80
N THR A 109 -38.21 30.02 -3.89
CA THR A 109 -39.43 29.50 -4.57
C THR A 109 -39.27 29.23 -6.07
N ASN A 110 -38.21 29.76 -6.68
CA ASN A 110 -37.84 29.54 -8.08
C ASN A 110 -36.89 28.33 -8.30
N LEU A 111 -36.53 27.60 -7.25
CA LEU A 111 -35.55 26.52 -7.32
C LEU A 111 -36.09 25.31 -8.11
N GLN A 112 -35.35 24.90 -9.13
CA GLN A 112 -35.65 23.76 -10.00
C GLN A 112 -34.73 22.55 -9.71
N THR A 113 -33.54 22.78 -9.14
CA THR A 113 -32.57 21.73 -8.80
C THR A 113 -31.98 21.96 -7.42
N LEU A 114 -32.10 20.94 -6.56
CA LEU A 114 -31.52 20.91 -5.21
C LEU A 114 -30.68 19.64 -5.04
N THR A 115 -29.37 19.82 -4.85
CA THR A 115 -28.43 18.75 -4.50
C THR A 115 -27.87 19.02 -3.11
N LEU A 116 -28.00 18.06 -2.20
CA LEU A 116 -27.48 18.07 -0.82
C LEU A 116 -26.51 16.89 -0.61
N GLY A 117 -25.55 16.72 -1.52
CA GLY A 117 -24.69 15.54 -1.57
C GLY A 117 -23.77 15.43 -0.35
N GLY A 118 -23.71 14.28 0.31
CA GLY A 118 -22.84 14.06 1.47
C GLY A 118 -23.01 15.11 2.58
N CYS A 119 -24.21 15.64 2.74
CA CYS A 119 -24.54 16.57 3.81
C CYS A 119 -25.08 15.81 5.03
N GLU A 120 -24.83 16.34 6.23
CA GLU A 120 -25.48 15.82 7.45
C GLU A 120 -26.87 16.47 7.58
N LEU A 121 -27.94 15.68 7.54
CA LEU A 121 -29.33 16.10 7.74
C LEU A 121 -30.15 15.00 8.41
N GLU A 122 -31.06 15.36 9.32
CA GLU A 122 -32.00 14.44 9.98
C GLU A 122 -33.42 14.62 9.43
N ASP A 123 -33.83 15.86 9.16
CA ASP A 123 -35.13 16.22 8.60
C ASP A 123 -34.97 17.03 7.29
N ILE A 124 -35.76 16.69 6.27
CA ILE A 124 -35.76 17.30 4.93
C ILE A 124 -37.10 17.96 4.57
N SER A 125 -38.05 18.05 5.52
CA SER A 125 -39.41 18.57 5.32
C SER A 125 -39.47 20.04 4.84
N ILE A 126 -38.39 20.80 4.94
CA ILE A 126 -38.28 22.15 4.37
C ILE A 126 -38.39 22.18 2.82
N VAL A 127 -38.11 21.06 2.15
CA VAL A 127 -38.19 20.94 0.67
C VAL A 127 -39.64 21.03 0.16
N LEU A 128 -40.64 20.81 1.02
CA LEU A 128 -42.07 20.89 0.68
C LEU A 128 -42.53 22.28 0.22
N GLU A 129 -41.84 23.33 0.66
CA GLU A 129 -42.09 24.70 0.22
C GLU A 129 -41.58 24.97 -1.21
N LEU A 130 -40.68 24.12 -1.73
CA LEU A 130 -40.00 24.28 -3.02
C LEU A 130 -40.81 23.66 -4.17
N LYS A 131 -42.05 24.13 -4.37
CA LYS A 131 -43.03 23.55 -5.31
C LYS A 131 -42.62 23.59 -6.80
N SER A 132 -41.58 24.35 -7.13
CA SER A 132 -40.99 24.45 -8.48
C SER A 132 -39.91 23.39 -8.77
N LEU A 133 -39.61 22.51 -7.82
CA LEU A 133 -38.47 21.59 -7.90
C LEU A 133 -38.69 20.46 -8.92
N GLU A 134 -37.77 20.33 -9.87
CA GLU A 134 -37.74 19.26 -10.88
C GLU A 134 -36.72 18.17 -10.53
N ILE A 135 -35.63 18.51 -9.82
CA ILE A 135 -34.54 17.60 -9.47
C ILE A 135 -34.22 17.71 -7.98
N LEU A 136 -34.28 16.58 -7.26
CA LEU A 136 -33.84 16.44 -5.88
C LEU A 136 -32.77 15.35 -5.77
N SER A 137 -31.60 15.71 -5.24
CA SER A 137 -30.52 14.77 -4.96
C SER A 137 -30.08 14.86 -3.50
N LEU A 138 -30.20 13.74 -2.79
CA LEU A 138 -29.75 13.51 -1.42
C LEU A 138 -28.59 12.51 -1.40
N GLU A 139 -27.83 12.36 -2.50
CA GLU A 139 -26.76 11.35 -2.61
C GLU A 139 -25.82 11.35 -1.39
N ARG A 140 -25.51 10.17 -0.83
CA ARG A 140 -24.64 10.00 0.35
C ARG A 140 -25.14 10.73 1.63
N SER A 141 -26.44 11.03 1.75
CA SER A 141 -27.01 11.57 2.98
C SER A 141 -27.24 10.47 4.03
N ASP A 142 -27.22 10.85 5.30
CA ASP A 142 -27.43 9.96 6.45
C ASP A 142 -28.91 9.75 6.84
N ILE A 143 -29.84 10.08 5.93
CA ILE A 143 -31.28 9.93 6.13
C ILE A 143 -31.69 8.48 6.44
N ILE A 144 -32.66 8.32 7.34
CA ILE A 144 -33.16 6.99 7.77
C ILE A 144 -34.49 6.65 7.07
N GLN A 145 -35.32 7.66 6.84
CA GLN A 145 -36.61 7.59 6.16
C GLN A 145 -36.83 8.84 5.30
N LEU A 146 -37.69 8.74 4.29
CA LEU A 146 -38.24 9.91 3.59
C LEU A 146 -39.55 10.35 4.26
N PRO A 147 -39.81 11.67 4.40
CA PRO A 147 -41.15 12.17 4.79
C PRO A 147 -42.17 11.89 3.67
N GLU A 148 -43.40 11.51 4.05
CA GLU A 148 -44.51 11.17 3.13
C GLU A 148 -44.83 12.34 2.20
N GLU A 149 -44.71 13.55 2.73
CA GLU A 149 -45.04 14.81 2.07
C GLU A 149 -44.16 15.09 0.84
N ILE A 150 -43.00 14.43 0.67
CA ILE A 150 -42.22 14.52 -0.59
C ILE A 150 -43.07 14.12 -1.80
N GLY A 151 -44.08 13.25 -1.63
CA GLY A 151 -45.05 12.91 -2.66
C GLY A 151 -45.88 14.09 -3.19
N GLN A 152 -45.87 15.24 -2.51
CA GLN A 152 -46.51 16.48 -2.96
C GLN A 152 -45.68 17.24 -4.01
N LEU A 153 -44.43 16.85 -4.26
CA LEU A 153 -43.54 17.46 -5.26
C LEU A 153 -43.89 16.97 -6.68
N THR A 154 -45.10 17.25 -7.15
CA THR A 154 -45.64 16.70 -8.42
C THR A 154 -44.88 17.13 -9.69
N ASN A 155 -43.98 18.12 -9.59
CA ASN A 155 -43.10 18.55 -10.69
C ASN A 155 -41.77 17.79 -10.73
N LEU A 156 -41.51 16.88 -9.77
CA LEU A 156 -40.24 16.18 -9.65
C LEU A 156 -40.07 15.17 -10.79
N ARG A 157 -38.98 15.33 -11.55
CA ARG A 157 -38.57 14.52 -12.70
C ARG A 157 -37.35 13.65 -12.37
N MET A 158 -36.53 14.05 -11.40
CA MET A 158 -35.40 13.26 -10.90
C MET A 158 -35.37 13.20 -9.38
N LEU A 159 -35.24 11.98 -8.83
CA LEU A 159 -34.98 11.73 -7.42
C LEU A 159 -33.72 10.85 -7.29
N ASN A 160 -32.69 11.36 -6.63
CA ASN A 160 -31.45 10.62 -6.37
C ASN A 160 -31.19 10.46 -4.87
N LEU A 161 -31.21 9.21 -4.42
CA LEU A 161 -30.96 8.74 -3.05
C LEU A 161 -29.70 7.86 -2.99
N THR A 162 -28.93 7.76 -4.07
CA THR A 162 -27.81 6.81 -4.17
C THR A 162 -26.84 6.97 -3.00
N ASN A 163 -26.34 5.85 -2.46
CA ASN A 163 -25.47 5.82 -1.28
C ASN A 163 -26.09 6.36 0.03
N CYS A 164 -27.41 6.54 0.12
CA CYS A 164 -28.10 6.74 1.41
C CYS A 164 -28.11 5.44 2.24
N SER A 165 -26.94 5.00 2.70
CA SER A 165 -26.73 3.68 3.31
C SER A 165 -27.52 3.45 4.61
N ARG A 166 -28.02 4.52 5.23
CA ARG A 166 -28.89 4.51 6.42
C ARG A 166 -30.39 4.48 6.09
N LEU A 167 -30.78 4.75 4.84
CA LEU A 167 -32.18 4.71 4.41
C LEU A 167 -32.68 3.26 4.54
N ARG A 168 -33.76 3.08 5.31
CA ARG A 168 -34.41 1.79 5.53
C ARG A 168 -35.88 1.80 5.11
N PHE A 169 -36.52 2.95 5.16
CA PHE A 169 -37.97 3.07 5.01
C PHE A 169 -38.34 4.16 4.00
N ILE A 170 -39.26 3.83 3.09
CA ILE A 170 -39.96 4.78 2.24
C ILE A 170 -41.45 4.61 2.55
N PRO A 171 -42.21 5.69 2.86
CA PRO A 171 -43.65 5.60 3.10
C PRO A 171 -44.42 5.01 1.91
N ALA A 172 -45.45 4.22 2.21
CA ALA A 172 -46.35 3.64 1.22
C ALA A 172 -47.02 4.71 0.35
N ASN A 173 -47.12 4.43 -0.95
CA ASN A 173 -47.65 5.29 -2.01
C ASN A 173 -46.79 6.53 -2.36
N LEU A 174 -45.71 6.85 -1.62
CA LEU A 174 -44.84 8.00 -1.91
C LEU A 174 -44.30 7.93 -3.33
N ILE A 175 -43.75 6.76 -3.72
CA ILE A 175 -43.17 6.58 -5.06
C ILE A 175 -44.27 6.73 -6.11
N SER A 176 -45.44 6.13 -5.89
CA SER A 176 -46.56 6.22 -6.83
C SER A 176 -47.13 7.62 -7.07
N SER A 177 -46.95 8.54 -6.11
CA SER A 177 -47.46 9.92 -6.21
C SER A 177 -46.60 10.84 -7.08
N LEU A 178 -45.33 10.49 -7.31
CA LEU A 178 -44.37 11.24 -8.13
C LEU A 178 -44.58 10.97 -9.63
N THR A 179 -45.79 11.21 -10.15
CA THR A 179 -46.22 10.75 -11.48
C THR A 179 -45.40 11.31 -12.66
N CYS A 180 -44.69 12.43 -12.47
CA CYS A 180 -43.81 13.04 -13.47
C CYS A 180 -42.35 12.53 -13.45
N LEU A 181 -42.04 11.53 -12.60
CA LEU A 181 -40.66 11.07 -12.41
C LEU A 181 -40.13 10.32 -13.65
N GLU A 182 -38.98 10.80 -14.16
CA GLU A 182 -38.29 10.27 -15.34
C GLU A 182 -37.04 9.45 -14.95
N GLU A 183 -36.35 9.87 -13.88
CA GLU A 183 -35.12 9.22 -13.38
C GLU A 183 -35.21 8.97 -11.86
N LEU A 184 -35.08 7.72 -11.43
CA LEU A 184 -35.06 7.32 -10.02
C LEU A 184 -33.76 6.57 -9.69
N TYR A 185 -32.97 7.12 -8.78
CA TYR A 185 -31.71 6.52 -8.34
C TYR A 185 -31.75 6.16 -6.85
N MET A 186 -31.65 4.88 -6.53
CA MET A 186 -31.65 4.31 -5.18
C MET A 186 -30.54 3.26 -5.02
N GLY A 187 -29.44 3.43 -5.76
CA GLY A 187 -28.28 2.55 -5.66
C GLY A 187 -27.66 2.55 -4.27
N ASN A 188 -27.17 1.40 -3.80
CA ASN A 188 -26.55 1.25 -2.47
C ASN A 188 -27.47 1.69 -1.29
N CYS A 189 -28.79 1.54 -1.46
CA CYS A 189 -29.78 1.73 -0.40
C CYS A 189 -30.34 0.37 0.03
N PHE A 190 -30.56 0.18 1.34
CA PHE A 190 -31.07 -1.08 1.90
C PHE A 190 -32.52 -0.91 2.37
N ILE A 191 -33.40 -0.58 1.41
CA ILE A 191 -34.82 -0.30 1.66
C ILE A 191 -35.55 -1.60 2.00
N GLN A 192 -36.37 -1.57 3.05
CA GLN A 192 -37.27 -2.65 3.44
C GLN A 192 -38.60 -2.51 2.68
N TRP A 193 -38.69 -3.21 1.54
CA TRP A 193 -39.87 -3.24 0.68
C TRP A 193 -41.00 -4.07 1.28
N ASP A 194 -42.25 -3.62 1.09
CA ASP A 194 -43.42 -4.34 1.57
C ASP A 194 -43.80 -5.55 0.70
N VAL A 195 -44.16 -6.65 1.38
CA VAL A 195 -44.68 -7.88 0.77
C VAL A 195 -46.20 -7.93 0.95
N LYS A 196 -46.91 -7.36 -0.04
CA LYS A 196 -48.38 -7.20 -0.15
C LYS A 196 -49.25 -8.47 -0.02
N ARG A 197 -48.65 -9.63 0.27
CA ARG A 197 -49.36 -10.90 0.58
C ARG A 197 -49.67 -11.06 2.07
N SER A 198 -49.15 -10.20 2.95
CA SER A 198 -49.61 -10.11 4.35
C SER A 198 -50.91 -9.30 4.45
N LYS A 199 -51.76 -9.59 5.44
CA LYS A 199 -53.03 -8.86 5.68
C LYS A 199 -52.85 -7.63 6.58
N ASP A 200 -51.63 -7.36 7.01
CA ASP A 200 -51.32 -6.26 7.90
C ASP A 200 -51.08 -4.99 7.07
N GLN A 201 -51.57 -3.85 7.56
CA GLN A 201 -51.37 -2.55 6.92
C GLN A 201 -49.92 -2.10 7.13
N SER A 202 -49.05 -2.57 6.24
CA SER A 202 -47.67 -2.12 6.17
C SER A 202 -47.62 -0.68 5.69
N ASN A 203 -46.91 0.17 6.43
CA ASN A 203 -46.76 1.59 6.08
C ASN A 203 -45.60 1.83 5.08
N SER A 204 -44.89 0.78 4.64
CA SER A 204 -43.73 0.88 3.75
C SER A 204 -44.10 0.76 2.27
N ALA A 205 -43.29 1.34 1.40
CA ALA A 205 -43.46 1.27 -0.05
C ALA A 205 -43.27 -0.15 -0.58
N SER A 206 -43.99 -0.44 -1.67
CA SER A 206 -43.87 -1.70 -2.43
C SER A 206 -43.29 -1.45 -3.82
N LEU A 207 -42.53 -2.39 -4.37
CA LEU A 207 -41.99 -2.28 -5.73
C LEU A 207 -43.09 -2.17 -6.80
N GLU A 208 -44.32 -2.63 -6.51
CA GLU A 208 -45.49 -2.41 -7.36
C GLU A 208 -45.76 -0.93 -7.65
N GLU A 209 -45.36 -0.01 -6.77
CA GLU A 209 -45.56 1.44 -6.97
C GLU A 209 -44.84 1.99 -8.20
N LEU A 210 -43.75 1.36 -8.62
CA LEU A 210 -43.03 1.71 -9.85
C LEU A 210 -43.94 1.58 -11.09
N GLY A 211 -44.96 0.70 -11.05
CA GLY A 211 -45.95 0.53 -12.12
C GLY A 211 -46.75 1.80 -12.43
N ASN A 212 -46.86 2.74 -11.49
CA ASN A 212 -47.58 4.00 -11.67
C ASN A 212 -46.73 5.11 -12.30
N LEU A 213 -45.41 4.93 -12.41
CA LEU A 213 -44.47 5.91 -12.96
C LEU A 213 -44.43 5.82 -14.49
N SER A 214 -45.43 6.42 -15.15
CA SER A 214 -45.64 6.30 -16.60
C SER A 214 -44.49 6.87 -17.47
N HIS A 215 -43.70 7.80 -16.90
CA HIS A 215 -42.59 8.53 -17.52
C HIS A 215 -41.19 8.00 -17.17
N LEU A 216 -41.08 6.98 -16.32
CA LEU A 216 -39.78 6.47 -15.85
C LEU A 216 -38.99 5.83 -17.00
N THR A 217 -37.79 6.35 -17.26
CA THR A 217 -36.85 5.86 -18.30
C THR A 217 -35.50 5.43 -17.71
N THR A 218 -35.14 5.92 -16.52
CA THR A 218 -33.88 5.56 -15.83
C THR A 218 -34.15 5.06 -14.42
N LEU A 219 -33.64 3.87 -14.08
CA LEU A 219 -33.80 3.25 -12.75
C LEU A 219 -32.51 2.60 -12.24
N ASP A 220 -31.97 3.14 -11.14
CA ASP A 220 -30.91 2.47 -10.36
C ASP A 220 -31.49 1.99 -9.03
N ILE A 221 -31.40 0.69 -8.73
CA ILE A 221 -32.01 0.09 -7.53
C ILE A 221 -31.27 -1.15 -7.05
N MET A 222 -31.23 -1.33 -5.73
CA MET A 222 -30.76 -2.54 -5.06
C MET A 222 -31.90 -3.20 -4.28
N ILE A 223 -32.11 -4.50 -4.49
CA ILE A 223 -33.20 -5.32 -3.92
C ILE A 223 -32.54 -6.53 -3.24
N GLN A 224 -32.39 -6.51 -1.91
CA GLN A 224 -31.68 -7.59 -1.21
C GLN A 224 -32.45 -8.92 -1.16
N ASP A 225 -33.78 -8.85 -1.09
CA ASP A 225 -34.67 -10.02 -1.01
C ASP A 225 -35.44 -10.16 -2.33
N SER A 226 -35.14 -11.21 -3.11
CA SER A 226 -35.79 -11.48 -4.40
C SER A 226 -37.30 -11.77 -4.26
N SER A 227 -37.78 -12.14 -3.07
CA SER A 227 -39.19 -12.47 -2.85
C SER A 227 -40.13 -11.25 -2.88
N VAL A 228 -39.58 -10.03 -2.79
CA VAL A 228 -40.33 -8.77 -2.92
C VAL A 228 -40.54 -8.34 -4.37
N TRP A 229 -40.02 -9.10 -5.35
CA TRP A 229 -40.15 -8.77 -6.77
C TRP A 229 -41.62 -8.73 -7.22
N PRO A 230 -42.06 -7.65 -7.88
CA PRO A 230 -43.44 -7.49 -8.28
C PRO A 230 -43.73 -8.27 -9.58
N MET A 231 -44.84 -9.00 -9.62
CA MET A 231 -45.21 -9.82 -10.78
C MET A 231 -45.84 -8.95 -11.89
N GLU A 232 -45.54 -9.28 -13.15
CA GLU A 232 -46.17 -8.71 -14.36
C GLU A 232 -46.04 -7.19 -14.57
N LEU A 233 -45.09 -6.51 -13.90
CA LEU A 233 -44.89 -5.07 -14.08
C LEU A 233 -44.34 -4.70 -15.48
N GLN A 234 -45.13 -3.94 -16.23
CA GLN A 234 -44.76 -3.44 -17.55
C GLN A 234 -43.81 -2.24 -17.54
N VAL A 235 -43.55 -1.59 -16.40
CA VAL A 235 -42.70 -0.39 -16.33
C VAL A 235 -41.26 -0.65 -16.82
N PHE A 236 -40.74 -1.85 -16.56
CA PHE A 236 -39.41 -2.27 -16.98
C PHE A 236 -39.22 -2.27 -18.51
N ALA A 237 -40.30 -2.42 -19.28
CA ALA A 237 -40.29 -2.38 -20.75
C ALA A 237 -39.91 -1.00 -21.33
N LYS A 238 -40.03 0.06 -20.53
CA LYS A 238 -39.79 1.47 -20.95
C LYS A 238 -38.41 1.99 -20.56
N LEU A 239 -37.64 1.24 -19.78
CA LEU A 239 -36.37 1.71 -19.26
C LEU A 239 -35.31 1.76 -20.38
N GLU A 240 -34.90 2.97 -20.72
CA GLU A 240 -33.78 3.23 -21.64
C GLU A 240 -32.44 2.95 -20.94
N ARG A 241 -32.38 3.20 -19.64
CA ARG A 241 -31.19 3.01 -18.79
C ARG A 241 -31.55 2.37 -17.46
N TYR A 242 -30.72 1.47 -16.95
CA TYR A 242 -30.92 0.93 -15.61
C TYR A 242 -29.68 0.28 -15.00
N ASN A 243 -29.60 0.28 -13.67
CA ASN A 243 -28.69 -0.57 -12.89
C ASN A 243 -29.52 -1.28 -11.79
N ILE A 244 -29.97 -2.50 -12.05
CA ILE A 244 -30.87 -3.27 -11.18
C ILE A 244 -30.07 -4.41 -10.54
N PHE A 245 -29.87 -4.36 -9.24
CA PHE A 245 -29.09 -5.35 -8.47
C PHE A 245 -30.03 -6.11 -7.53
N ILE A 246 -30.09 -7.43 -7.67
CA ILE A 246 -31.00 -8.32 -6.93
C ILE A 246 -30.18 -9.36 -6.16
N GLY A 247 -30.46 -9.52 -4.86
CA GLY A 247 -29.73 -10.37 -3.93
C GLY A 247 -28.74 -9.61 -3.05
N ASP A 248 -28.33 -10.23 -1.94
CA ASP A 248 -27.53 -9.62 -0.87
C ASP A 248 -26.00 -9.71 -1.05
N VAL A 249 -25.53 -10.47 -2.04
CA VAL A 249 -24.10 -10.66 -2.35
C VAL A 249 -23.45 -9.45 -3.05
N TRP A 250 -24.25 -8.66 -3.77
CA TRP A 250 -23.73 -7.63 -4.65
C TRP A 250 -23.26 -6.39 -3.89
N LYS A 251 -22.03 -5.97 -4.15
CA LYS A 251 -21.51 -4.67 -3.68
C LYS A 251 -21.78 -3.61 -4.74
N TRP A 252 -22.37 -2.49 -4.33
CA TRP A 252 -22.45 -1.30 -5.18
C TRP A 252 -21.08 -0.62 -5.21
N SER A 253 -20.46 -0.48 -6.39
CA SER A 253 -19.16 0.20 -6.48
C SER A 253 -19.35 1.72 -6.34
N LEU A 254 -18.53 2.32 -5.49
CA LEU A 254 -18.51 3.78 -5.28
C LEU A 254 -17.90 4.54 -6.46
N GLU A 255 -17.19 3.87 -7.37
CA GLU A 255 -16.65 4.45 -8.60
C GLU A 255 -17.76 4.79 -9.62
N TRP A 256 -18.96 4.22 -9.48
CA TRP A 256 -20.11 4.47 -10.36
C TRP A 256 -20.90 5.73 -10.00
N ALA A 257 -20.56 6.40 -8.90
CA ALA A 257 -21.13 7.70 -8.53
C ALA A 257 -20.52 8.84 -9.38
N GLY A 258 -20.93 8.95 -10.65
CA GLY A 258 -20.62 10.10 -11.50
C GLY A 258 -19.79 9.85 -12.76
N GLY A 259 -20.05 8.77 -13.50
CA GLY A 259 -19.41 8.52 -14.80
C GLY A 259 -20.23 7.57 -15.67
N ALA A 260 -20.21 7.77 -16.99
CA ALA A 260 -20.89 6.86 -17.92
C ALA A 260 -20.12 5.53 -18.01
N SER A 261 -20.84 4.41 -17.82
CA SER A 261 -20.45 3.16 -18.46
C SER A 261 -20.74 3.25 -19.97
N GLU A 262 -20.02 2.47 -20.79
CA GLU A 262 -20.36 2.27 -22.21
C GLU A 262 -21.64 1.43 -22.36
N SER A 263 -22.01 0.68 -21.33
CA SER A 263 -23.29 -0.01 -21.17
C SER A 263 -24.31 0.87 -20.45
N SER A 264 -25.54 0.96 -20.98
CA SER A 264 -26.61 1.74 -20.32
C SER A 264 -27.56 0.90 -19.48
N ARG A 265 -27.45 -0.43 -19.52
CA ARG A 265 -28.43 -1.39 -18.99
C ARG A 265 -27.72 -2.57 -18.30
N THR A 266 -27.57 -2.46 -16.99
CA THR A 266 -26.88 -3.44 -16.12
C THR A 266 -27.90 -4.19 -15.26
N LEU A 267 -27.88 -5.51 -15.32
CA LEU A 267 -28.66 -6.40 -14.46
C LEU A 267 -27.71 -7.29 -13.65
N LYS A 268 -27.88 -7.33 -12.33
CA LYS A 268 -27.19 -8.27 -11.46
C LYS A 268 -28.19 -9.11 -10.67
N LEU A 269 -28.10 -10.43 -10.74
CA LEU A 269 -29.02 -11.36 -10.12
C LEU A 269 -28.27 -12.38 -9.26
N ALA A 270 -28.56 -12.42 -7.96
CA ALA A 270 -28.17 -13.51 -7.08
C ALA A 270 -29.41 -14.11 -6.45
N GLU A 271 -29.76 -15.34 -6.82
CA GLU A 271 -31.01 -15.99 -6.42
C GLU A 271 -30.73 -17.31 -5.69
N SER A 272 -30.67 -17.25 -4.36
CA SER A 272 -30.34 -18.38 -3.49
C SER A 272 -31.56 -19.13 -2.91
N LYS A 273 -32.80 -18.63 -3.13
CA LYS A 273 -33.99 -19.07 -2.38
C LYS A 273 -35.28 -19.24 -3.19
N SER A 274 -35.37 -18.69 -4.40
CA SER A 274 -36.54 -18.75 -5.28
C SER A 274 -36.15 -19.23 -6.67
N THR A 275 -37.13 -19.58 -7.50
CA THR A 275 -36.96 -19.80 -8.95
C THR A 275 -38.10 -19.12 -9.73
N SER A 276 -38.85 -18.22 -9.08
CA SER A 276 -40.10 -17.65 -9.58
C SER A 276 -39.92 -16.32 -10.29
N ILE A 277 -38.79 -15.63 -10.07
CA ILE A 277 -38.49 -14.37 -10.77
C ILE A 277 -38.15 -14.62 -12.24
N LEU A 278 -37.47 -15.73 -12.54
CA LEU A 278 -37.09 -16.14 -13.90
C LEU A 278 -38.32 -16.46 -14.77
N SER A 279 -39.42 -16.91 -14.16
CA SER A 279 -40.70 -17.12 -14.83
C SER A 279 -41.56 -15.85 -14.99
N ASP A 280 -41.13 -14.70 -14.46
CA ASP A 280 -41.87 -13.45 -14.58
C ASP A 280 -41.67 -12.77 -15.94
N TYR A 281 -42.76 -12.31 -16.56
CA TYR A 281 -42.71 -11.65 -17.86
C TYR A 281 -41.97 -10.31 -17.80
N GLY A 282 -42.14 -9.54 -16.72
CA GLY A 282 -41.44 -8.26 -16.51
C GLY A 282 -39.94 -8.43 -16.37
N PHE A 283 -39.50 -9.47 -15.65
CA PHE A 283 -38.08 -9.81 -15.50
C PHE A 283 -37.44 -10.25 -16.84
N ASN A 284 -38.13 -11.05 -17.65
CA ASN A 284 -37.64 -11.46 -18.96
C ASN A 284 -37.41 -10.28 -19.92
N LEU A 285 -38.18 -9.19 -19.82
CA LEU A 285 -37.93 -7.96 -20.58
C LEU A 285 -36.63 -7.25 -20.18
N LEU A 286 -36.22 -7.36 -18.91
CA LEU A 286 -34.90 -6.90 -18.46
C LEU A 286 -33.79 -7.79 -19.02
N LEU A 287 -33.91 -9.12 -18.91
CA LEU A 287 -32.93 -10.07 -19.48
C LEU A 287 -32.72 -9.85 -20.99
N ASN A 288 -33.80 -9.62 -21.75
CA ASN A 288 -33.75 -9.35 -23.19
C ASN A 288 -33.09 -8.01 -23.57
N SER A 289 -33.17 -7.01 -22.69
CA SER A 289 -32.65 -5.65 -22.95
C SER A 289 -31.28 -5.39 -22.32
N ALA A 290 -30.82 -6.25 -21.42
CA ALA A 290 -29.57 -6.10 -20.69
C ALA A 290 -28.37 -6.08 -21.64
N GLU A 291 -27.46 -5.13 -21.40
CA GLU A 291 -26.15 -5.07 -22.06
C GLU A 291 -25.10 -5.75 -21.19
N ASP A 292 -25.22 -5.61 -19.86
CA ASP A 292 -24.34 -6.23 -18.87
C ASP A 292 -25.18 -7.10 -17.92
N LEU A 293 -24.85 -8.38 -17.83
CA LEU A 293 -25.50 -9.35 -16.94
C LEU A 293 -24.46 -9.99 -16.04
N CYS A 294 -24.64 -9.86 -14.72
CA CYS A 294 -23.90 -10.66 -13.74
C CYS A 294 -24.88 -11.59 -13.02
N VAL A 295 -24.59 -12.88 -12.96
CA VAL A 295 -25.43 -13.86 -12.26
C VAL A 295 -24.59 -14.59 -11.21
N ALA A 296 -25.13 -14.75 -10.00
CA ALA A 296 -24.44 -15.44 -8.93
C ALA A 296 -25.35 -16.41 -8.15
N GLN A 297 -24.73 -17.42 -7.53
CA GLN A 297 -25.37 -18.38 -6.63
C GLN A 297 -26.59 -19.12 -7.22
N LEU A 298 -26.70 -19.27 -8.54
CA LEU A 298 -27.84 -19.96 -9.16
C LEU A 298 -28.03 -21.36 -8.57
N GLN A 299 -29.21 -21.58 -7.98
CA GLN A 299 -29.67 -22.89 -7.52
C GLN A 299 -30.64 -23.47 -8.55
N ARG A 300 -30.56 -24.78 -8.81
CA ARG A 300 -31.42 -25.60 -9.69
C ARG A 300 -31.27 -25.40 -11.20
N ALA A 301 -30.49 -24.42 -11.65
CA ALA A 301 -30.16 -24.26 -13.07
C ALA A 301 -28.95 -25.14 -13.43
N ARG A 302 -29.04 -25.89 -14.53
CA ARG A 302 -27.93 -26.68 -15.10
C ARG A 302 -27.27 -25.98 -16.29
N GLY A 303 -28.02 -25.11 -16.95
CA GLY A 303 -27.58 -24.23 -18.04
C GLY A 303 -28.01 -22.78 -17.81
N VAL A 304 -27.45 -21.86 -18.60
CA VAL A 304 -27.82 -20.43 -18.57
C VAL A 304 -28.74 -20.09 -19.74
N LEU A 305 -28.36 -20.51 -20.96
CA LEU A 305 -29.21 -20.36 -22.13
C LEU A 305 -30.41 -21.31 -22.09
N TYR A 306 -31.57 -20.85 -22.57
CA TYR A 306 -32.88 -21.52 -22.57
C TYR A 306 -33.50 -21.79 -21.18
N GLU A 307 -32.71 -21.97 -20.12
CA GLU A 307 -33.22 -22.04 -18.74
C GLU A 307 -33.52 -20.65 -18.16
N LEU A 308 -32.68 -19.64 -18.39
CA LEU A 308 -32.95 -18.26 -17.96
C LEU A 308 -33.72 -17.44 -18.99
N ASN A 309 -33.48 -17.70 -20.29
CA ASN A 309 -34.14 -16.98 -21.37
C ASN A 309 -34.23 -17.85 -22.64
N MET A 310 -35.45 -18.08 -23.12
CA MET A 310 -35.72 -18.88 -24.32
C MET A 310 -35.45 -18.13 -25.63
N GLU A 311 -35.43 -16.79 -25.62
CA GLU A 311 -35.20 -15.95 -26.81
C GLU A 311 -33.71 -15.64 -27.04
N GLY A 312 -32.83 -16.12 -26.16
CA GLY A 312 -31.40 -15.81 -26.16
C GLY A 312 -31.11 -14.40 -25.63
N PHE A 313 -29.88 -13.92 -25.79
CA PHE A 313 -29.44 -12.64 -25.22
C PHE A 313 -29.00 -11.66 -26.31
N PRO A 314 -29.96 -11.04 -27.04
CA PRO A 314 -29.66 -10.31 -28.27
C PRO A 314 -28.93 -8.98 -28.06
N GLN A 315 -29.08 -8.30 -26.90
CA GLN A 315 -28.41 -7.03 -26.61
C GLN A 315 -27.14 -7.17 -25.76
N LEU A 316 -26.87 -8.37 -25.23
CA LEU A 316 -25.86 -8.59 -24.21
C LEU A 316 -24.44 -8.46 -24.78
N LYS A 317 -23.63 -7.61 -24.14
CA LYS A 317 -22.22 -7.35 -24.41
C LYS A 317 -21.31 -8.01 -23.38
N HIS A 318 -21.71 -8.04 -22.11
CA HIS A 318 -20.88 -8.56 -21.02
C HIS A 318 -21.66 -9.54 -20.15
N LEU A 319 -21.17 -10.77 -20.02
CA LEU A 319 -21.74 -11.82 -19.18
C LEU A 319 -20.72 -12.22 -18.11
N CYS A 320 -21.08 -12.07 -16.83
CA CYS A 320 -20.33 -12.61 -15.70
C CYS A 320 -21.18 -13.65 -14.95
N ILE A 321 -20.59 -14.79 -14.59
CA ILE A 321 -21.25 -15.83 -13.82
C ILE A 321 -20.32 -16.24 -12.67
N GLU A 322 -20.81 -16.12 -11.44
CA GLU A 322 -20.03 -16.26 -10.21
C GLU A 322 -20.68 -17.27 -9.25
N ASP A 323 -19.89 -18.05 -8.49
CA ASP A 323 -20.31 -18.88 -7.35
C ASP A 323 -21.55 -19.78 -7.58
N SER A 324 -21.81 -20.21 -8.82
CA SER A 324 -23.03 -20.92 -9.22
C SER A 324 -22.76 -22.41 -9.39
N SER A 325 -22.72 -23.13 -8.27
CA SER A 325 -22.16 -24.49 -8.18
C SER A 325 -23.00 -25.61 -8.79
N GLU A 326 -24.23 -25.39 -9.25
CA GLU A 326 -25.05 -26.42 -9.90
C GLU A 326 -25.00 -26.39 -11.44
N LEU A 327 -24.36 -25.36 -12.04
CA LEU A 327 -24.20 -25.27 -13.49
C LEU A 327 -23.27 -26.37 -14.01
N GLU A 328 -23.77 -27.16 -14.96
CA GLU A 328 -23.02 -28.18 -15.70
C GLU A 328 -22.47 -27.59 -17.01
N CYS A 329 -23.20 -26.65 -17.64
CA CYS A 329 -22.78 -25.91 -18.83
C CYS A 329 -23.31 -24.46 -18.85
N ILE A 330 -22.86 -23.62 -19.80
CA ILE A 330 -23.43 -22.27 -20.02
C ILE A 330 -24.53 -22.31 -21.09
N VAL A 331 -24.23 -22.95 -22.22
CA VAL A 331 -25.17 -23.15 -23.33
C VAL A 331 -25.52 -24.63 -23.43
N ASN A 332 -26.79 -25.00 -23.23
CA ASN A 332 -27.29 -26.33 -23.57
C ASN A 332 -28.13 -26.28 -24.85
N SER A 333 -27.64 -26.91 -25.92
CA SER A 333 -28.32 -26.95 -27.22
C SER A 333 -28.98 -28.29 -27.53
N ILE A 334 -28.78 -29.33 -26.70
CA ILE A 334 -29.26 -30.68 -27.00
C ILE A 334 -30.79 -30.74 -26.89
N GLY A 335 -31.44 -31.08 -28.01
CA GLY A 335 -32.90 -31.13 -28.14
C GLY A 335 -33.57 -29.79 -28.45
N CYS A 336 -32.81 -28.69 -28.57
CA CYS A 336 -33.34 -27.37 -28.91
C CYS A 336 -33.39 -27.16 -30.44
N PHE A 337 -34.59 -26.93 -30.98
CA PHE A 337 -34.83 -26.63 -32.40
C PHE A 337 -34.95 -25.12 -32.68
N TYR A 338 -34.14 -24.28 -32.02
CA TYR A 338 -34.23 -22.83 -32.12
C TYR A 338 -33.16 -22.24 -33.07
N PRO A 339 -33.55 -21.37 -34.04
CA PRO A 339 -32.64 -20.86 -35.08
C PRO A 339 -31.84 -19.61 -34.66
N TYR A 340 -31.93 -19.17 -33.40
CA TYR A 340 -31.39 -17.88 -32.97
C TYR A 340 -29.97 -18.01 -32.37
N PRO A 341 -29.02 -17.12 -32.72
CA PRO A 341 -27.72 -17.09 -32.06
C PRO A 341 -27.86 -16.78 -30.56
N ALA A 342 -27.08 -17.48 -29.72
CA ALA A 342 -27.19 -17.38 -28.27
C ALA A 342 -26.82 -15.99 -27.71
N PHE A 343 -25.66 -15.47 -28.15
CA PHE A 343 -25.00 -14.30 -27.60
C PHE A 343 -24.40 -13.38 -28.71
N PRO A 344 -25.19 -12.99 -29.74
CA PRO A 344 -24.68 -12.40 -30.99
C PRO A 344 -23.92 -11.08 -30.84
N ASN A 345 -24.09 -10.38 -29.70
CA ASN A 345 -23.42 -9.11 -29.40
C ASN A 345 -22.37 -9.21 -28.28
N LEU A 346 -22.13 -10.40 -27.73
CA LEU A 346 -21.27 -10.58 -26.56
C LEU A 346 -19.81 -10.31 -26.88
N GLU A 347 -19.21 -9.40 -26.11
CA GLU A 347 -17.81 -8.99 -26.20
C GLU A 347 -16.95 -9.54 -25.05
N THR A 348 -17.56 -9.84 -23.90
CA THR A 348 -16.87 -10.35 -22.70
C THR A 348 -17.63 -11.51 -22.08
N LEU A 349 -16.94 -12.63 -21.82
CA LEU A 349 -17.44 -13.76 -21.04
C LEU A 349 -16.52 -13.98 -19.83
N ALA A 350 -17.06 -13.87 -18.62
CA ALA A 350 -16.35 -14.08 -17.36
C ALA A 350 -17.02 -15.18 -16.53
N LEU A 351 -16.28 -16.24 -16.20
CA LEU A 351 -16.74 -17.39 -15.43
C LEU A 351 -15.88 -17.52 -14.16
N GLN A 352 -16.50 -17.55 -12.99
CA GLN A 352 -15.79 -17.55 -11.70
C GLN A 352 -16.39 -18.58 -10.73
N ASN A 353 -15.55 -19.44 -10.16
CA ASN A 353 -15.89 -20.42 -9.13
C ASN A 353 -17.02 -21.40 -9.53
N LEU A 354 -17.11 -21.75 -10.81
CA LEU A 354 -18.12 -22.68 -11.33
C LEU A 354 -17.61 -24.12 -11.22
N PHE A 355 -17.51 -24.61 -9.98
CA PHE A 355 -16.82 -25.87 -9.65
C PHE A 355 -17.35 -27.11 -10.36
N ASN A 356 -18.62 -27.14 -10.78
CA ASN A 356 -19.23 -28.26 -11.51
C ASN A 356 -19.33 -28.05 -13.03
N LEU A 357 -18.89 -26.90 -13.57
CA LEU A 357 -18.94 -26.63 -15.00
C LEU A 357 -18.04 -27.62 -15.75
N GLU A 358 -18.61 -28.44 -16.64
CA GLU A 358 -17.86 -29.46 -17.39
C GLU A 358 -17.47 -28.96 -18.79
N GLU A 359 -18.30 -28.10 -19.40
CA GLU A 359 -18.08 -27.48 -20.72
C GLU A 359 -18.79 -26.10 -20.80
N ILE A 360 -18.31 -25.19 -21.65
CA ILE A 360 -19.04 -23.91 -21.86
C ILE A 360 -20.30 -24.16 -22.70
N CYS A 361 -20.23 -25.01 -23.74
CA CYS A 361 -21.33 -25.24 -24.67
C CYS A 361 -21.56 -26.72 -24.96
N HIS A 362 -22.69 -27.24 -24.48
CA HIS A 362 -23.14 -28.61 -24.71
C HIS A 362 -23.93 -28.70 -26.02
N GLY A 363 -23.40 -29.46 -26.98
CA GLY A 363 -24.00 -29.69 -28.30
C GLY A 363 -23.72 -28.60 -29.36
N PRO A 364 -24.34 -28.71 -30.56
CA PRO A 364 -24.11 -27.80 -31.68
C PRO A 364 -24.76 -26.43 -31.48
N ILE A 365 -23.96 -25.37 -31.52
CA ILE A 365 -24.40 -23.98 -31.36
C ILE A 365 -24.71 -23.36 -32.75
N PRO A 366 -25.74 -22.51 -32.88
CA PRO A 366 -25.93 -21.71 -34.09
C PRO A 366 -24.72 -20.80 -34.39
N ILE A 367 -24.34 -20.74 -35.68
CA ILE A 367 -23.25 -19.90 -36.20
C ILE A 367 -23.48 -18.43 -35.78
N GLN A 368 -22.40 -17.67 -35.58
CA GLN A 368 -22.38 -16.28 -35.11
C GLN A 368 -22.69 -16.05 -33.63
N SER A 369 -22.98 -17.10 -32.85
CA SER A 369 -23.36 -16.99 -31.43
C SER A 369 -22.32 -16.31 -30.53
N PHE A 370 -21.05 -16.27 -30.92
CA PHE A 370 -19.98 -15.55 -30.21
C PHE A 370 -19.16 -14.62 -31.12
N SER A 371 -19.72 -14.21 -32.26
CA SER A 371 -18.99 -13.52 -33.34
C SER A 371 -18.32 -12.18 -32.97
N LYS A 372 -18.72 -11.55 -31.86
CA LYS A 372 -18.13 -10.31 -31.33
C LYS A 372 -17.25 -10.50 -30.10
N LEU A 373 -17.03 -11.74 -29.65
CA LEU A 373 -16.33 -12.04 -28.40
C LEU A 373 -14.86 -11.61 -28.49
N LYS A 374 -14.44 -10.73 -27.57
CA LYS A 374 -13.09 -10.13 -27.49
C LYS A 374 -12.33 -10.62 -26.26
N PHE A 375 -13.03 -10.83 -25.14
CA PHE A 375 -12.41 -11.11 -23.85
C PHE A 375 -13.05 -12.36 -23.22
N ILE A 376 -12.21 -13.31 -22.81
CA ILE A 376 -12.65 -14.48 -22.04
C ILE A 376 -11.80 -14.58 -20.78
N GLN A 377 -12.47 -14.68 -19.63
CA GLN A 377 -11.86 -14.92 -18.33
C GLN A 377 -12.52 -16.11 -17.66
N VAL A 378 -11.74 -17.11 -17.25
CA VAL A 378 -12.22 -18.28 -16.52
C VAL A 378 -11.39 -18.48 -15.26
N ASN A 379 -12.03 -18.54 -14.11
CA ASN A 379 -11.39 -18.67 -12.81
C ASN A 379 -12.09 -19.75 -11.96
N GLY A 380 -11.35 -20.61 -11.27
CA GLY A 380 -11.94 -21.54 -10.28
C GLY A 380 -12.93 -22.57 -10.84
N CYS A 381 -12.89 -22.87 -12.14
CA CYS A 381 -13.81 -23.79 -12.81
C CYS A 381 -13.22 -25.21 -12.83
N ASP A 382 -13.20 -25.85 -11.65
CA ASP A 382 -12.40 -27.06 -11.39
C ASP A 382 -12.65 -28.25 -12.33
N LYS A 383 -13.90 -28.49 -12.75
CA LYS A 383 -14.28 -29.61 -13.63
C LYS A 383 -14.12 -29.35 -15.13
N LEU A 384 -13.89 -28.09 -15.53
CA LEU A 384 -13.83 -27.72 -16.94
C LEU A 384 -12.63 -28.43 -17.59
N LYS A 385 -12.87 -29.21 -18.64
CA LYS A 385 -11.81 -30.03 -19.29
C LYS A 385 -11.06 -29.27 -20.39
N HIS A 386 -11.77 -28.37 -21.06
CA HIS A 386 -11.27 -27.54 -22.16
C HIS A 386 -12.07 -26.23 -22.25
N LEU A 387 -11.48 -25.19 -22.84
CA LEU A 387 -12.15 -23.90 -23.00
C LEU A 387 -13.05 -23.87 -24.24
N PHE A 388 -12.60 -24.48 -25.35
CA PHE A 388 -13.32 -24.52 -26.61
C PHE A 388 -13.38 -25.93 -27.19
N SER A 389 -14.50 -26.26 -27.83
CA SER A 389 -14.52 -27.31 -28.85
C SER A 389 -13.92 -26.78 -30.15
N TYR A 390 -13.37 -27.67 -31.00
CA TYR A 390 -12.77 -27.27 -32.28
C TYR A 390 -13.74 -26.46 -33.17
N SER A 391 -15.03 -26.82 -33.18
CA SER A 391 -16.06 -26.14 -33.98
C SER A 391 -16.30 -24.70 -33.54
N LEU A 392 -16.32 -24.43 -32.23
CA LEU A 392 -16.56 -23.10 -31.66
C LEU A 392 -15.47 -22.09 -32.03
N VAL A 393 -14.22 -22.52 -32.23
CA VAL A 393 -13.12 -21.59 -32.55
C VAL A 393 -13.32 -20.88 -33.90
N ARG A 394 -14.06 -21.48 -34.85
CA ARG A 394 -14.41 -20.85 -36.13
C ARG A 394 -15.29 -19.60 -35.95
N ASP A 395 -16.06 -19.50 -34.85
CA ASP A 395 -16.94 -18.38 -34.51
C ASP A 395 -16.26 -17.28 -33.66
N LEU A 396 -14.95 -17.35 -33.40
CA LEU A 396 -14.19 -16.42 -32.53
C LEU A 396 -13.17 -15.49 -33.25
N PRO A 397 -13.48 -14.87 -34.42
CA PRO A 397 -12.50 -14.11 -35.20
C PRO A 397 -12.11 -12.75 -34.58
N GLN A 398 -12.79 -12.31 -33.51
CA GLN A 398 -12.53 -11.03 -32.82
C GLN A 398 -11.78 -11.18 -31.50
N LEU A 399 -11.44 -12.40 -31.07
CA LEU A 399 -10.88 -12.66 -29.75
C LEU A 399 -9.52 -11.97 -29.55
N LEU A 400 -9.40 -11.17 -28.49
CA LEU A 400 -8.24 -10.33 -28.15
C LEU A 400 -7.49 -10.85 -26.92
N GLU A 401 -8.20 -11.33 -25.90
CA GLU A 401 -7.60 -11.81 -24.65
C GLU A 401 -8.24 -13.12 -24.16
N ILE A 402 -7.40 -14.05 -23.74
CA ILE A 402 -7.78 -15.26 -23.00
C ILE A 402 -7.05 -15.25 -21.65
N LYS A 403 -7.80 -15.33 -20.56
CA LYS A 403 -7.28 -15.45 -19.19
C LYS A 403 -7.90 -16.66 -18.50
N ILE A 404 -7.07 -17.57 -18.01
CA ILE A 404 -7.53 -18.77 -17.29
C ILE A 404 -6.71 -18.95 -16.02
N SER A 405 -7.38 -19.00 -14.87
CA SER A 405 -6.75 -19.22 -13.56
C SER A 405 -7.43 -20.32 -12.77
N ASP A 406 -6.67 -21.05 -11.96
CA ASP A 406 -7.17 -21.96 -10.90
C ASP A 406 -8.19 -23.02 -11.37
N CYS A 407 -8.01 -23.56 -12.58
CA CYS A 407 -8.88 -24.60 -13.15
C CYS A 407 -8.12 -25.94 -13.21
N LYS A 408 -8.48 -26.88 -12.32
CA LYS A 408 -7.70 -28.11 -12.09
C LYS A 408 -7.75 -29.14 -13.21
N MET A 409 -8.91 -29.33 -13.85
CA MET A 409 -9.11 -30.39 -14.86
C MET A 409 -8.89 -29.97 -16.31
N ILE A 410 -8.50 -28.71 -16.59
CA ILE A 410 -8.17 -28.28 -17.95
C ILE A 410 -6.90 -29.01 -18.39
N THR A 411 -7.02 -29.95 -19.32
CA THR A 411 -5.90 -30.68 -19.94
C THR A 411 -5.41 -30.02 -21.23
N GLU A 412 -6.32 -29.35 -21.93
CA GLU A 412 -6.12 -28.71 -23.22
C GLU A 412 -7.02 -27.47 -23.34
N ILE A 413 -6.60 -26.44 -24.09
CA ILE A 413 -7.44 -25.24 -24.29
C ILE A 413 -8.51 -25.51 -25.35
N ILE A 414 -8.16 -26.30 -26.37
CA ILE A 414 -9.04 -26.70 -27.48
C ILE A 414 -9.14 -28.23 -27.55
N ALA A 415 -10.37 -28.73 -27.48
CA ALA A 415 -10.66 -30.16 -27.57
C ALA A 415 -10.68 -30.72 -29.01
N GLU A 416 -10.53 -32.04 -29.10
CA GLU A 416 -10.40 -32.84 -30.33
C GLU A 416 -11.57 -32.68 -31.33
N GLN A 417 -11.28 -32.93 -32.61
CA GLN A 417 -12.29 -33.08 -33.67
C GLN A 417 -12.94 -34.48 -33.60
N THR A 418 -14.26 -34.55 -33.58
CA THR A 418 -15.01 -35.81 -33.46
C THR A 418 -15.71 -36.28 -34.74
N SER A 419 -15.51 -35.60 -35.87
CA SER A 419 -16.22 -35.85 -37.14
C SER A 419 -15.27 -36.19 -38.30
N GLU A 420 -15.52 -37.31 -38.99
CA GLU A 420 -14.69 -37.83 -40.08
C GLU A 420 -14.76 -37.01 -41.39
N ASP A 421 -15.77 -36.14 -41.57
CA ASP A 421 -16.07 -35.51 -42.86
C ASP A 421 -15.31 -34.20 -43.19
N ASP A 422 -14.58 -33.59 -42.24
CA ASP A 422 -14.09 -32.19 -42.34
C ASP A 422 -12.56 -32.08 -42.57
N ILE A 423 -12.02 -32.96 -43.44
CA ILE A 423 -10.58 -33.31 -43.60
C ILE A 423 -9.64 -32.15 -44.02
N GLU A 424 -10.15 -30.99 -44.46
CA GLU A 424 -9.31 -29.95 -45.11
C GLU A 424 -8.76 -28.82 -44.21
N VAL A 425 -9.10 -28.73 -42.91
CA VAL A 425 -8.64 -27.62 -42.03
C VAL A 425 -7.72 -28.09 -40.89
N ASN A 426 -6.42 -28.20 -41.18
CA ASN A 426 -5.42 -28.68 -40.23
C ASN A 426 -4.84 -27.63 -39.25
N LYS A 427 -5.24 -26.35 -39.31
CA LYS A 427 -4.66 -25.27 -38.49
C LYS A 427 -5.72 -24.36 -37.89
N VAL A 428 -5.65 -24.17 -36.56
CA VAL A 428 -6.46 -23.21 -35.82
C VAL A 428 -5.78 -21.83 -35.86
N MET A 429 -6.55 -20.76 -36.05
CA MET A 429 -6.04 -19.40 -36.13
C MET A 429 -6.80 -18.47 -35.18
N PHE A 430 -6.07 -17.75 -34.33
CA PHE A 430 -6.58 -16.62 -33.55
C PHE A 430 -6.01 -15.32 -34.13
N PRO A 431 -6.64 -14.72 -35.17
CA PRO A 431 -6.03 -13.67 -35.98
C PRO A 431 -5.86 -12.33 -35.25
N LYS A 432 -6.47 -12.15 -34.08
CA LYS A 432 -6.45 -10.91 -33.29
C LYS A 432 -6.07 -11.09 -31.82
N LEU A 433 -5.71 -12.30 -31.39
CA LEU A 433 -5.36 -12.55 -29.98
C LEU A 433 -4.05 -11.83 -29.66
N ARG A 434 -4.07 -10.95 -28.65
CA ARG A 434 -2.94 -10.12 -28.20
C ARG A 434 -2.43 -10.55 -26.83
N LEU A 435 -3.27 -11.12 -25.98
CA LEU A 435 -2.90 -11.57 -24.62
C LEU A 435 -3.39 -12.99 -24.35
N LEU A 436 -2.47 -13.83 -23.86
CA LEU A 436 -2.75 -15.15 -23.31
C LEU A 436 -2.15 -15.24 -21.90
N GLU A 437 -2.99 -15.48 -20.89
CA GLU A 437 -2.60 -15.57 -19.48
C GLU A 437 -3.16 -16.86 -18.87
N LEU A 438 -2.26 -17.74 -18.43
CA LEU A 438 -2.59 -19.07 -17.89
C LEU A 438 -1.92 -19.24 -16.52
N GLU A 439 -2.70 -19.40 -15.46
CA GLU A 439 -2.22 -19.56 -14.08
C GLU A 439 -2.86 -20.77 -13.37
N CYS A 440 -2.10 -21.50 -12.55
CA CYS A 440 -2.63 -22.58 -11.70
C CYS A 440 -3.38 -23.68 -12.49
N LEU A 441 -2.85 -24.11 -13.65
CA LEU A 441 -3.45 -25.15 -14.49
C LEU A 441 -2.61 -26.45 -14.40
N PRO A 442 -2.74 -27.25 -13.33
CA PRO A 442 -1.88 -28.41 -13.07
C PRO A 442 -2.12 -29.57 -14.04
N GLY A 443 -3.30 -29.64 -14.67
CA GLY A 443 -3.64 -30.64 -15.69
C GLY A 443 -3.17 -30.29 -17.10
N LEU A 444 -2.82 -29.02 -17.38
CA LEU A 444 -2.60 -28.54 -18.74
C LEU A 444 -1.31 -29.10 -19.35
N SER A 445 -1.45 -29.90 -20.40
CA SER A 445 -0.34 -30.56 -21.10
C SER A 445 -0.06 -30.00 -22.50
N SER A 446 -1.08 -29.50 -23.20
CA SER A 446 -0.96 -28.92 -24.55
C SER A 446 -2.01 -27.83 -24.77
N PHE A 447 -1.84 -26.96 -25.77
CA PHE A 447 -2.89 -26.00 -26.14
C PHE A 447 -4.05 -26.66 -26.90
N CYS A 448 -3.78 -27.68 -27.70
CA CYS A 448 -4.75 -28.38 -28.55
C CYS A 448 -4.55 -29.90 -28.48
N SER A 449 -5.64 -30.66 -28.65
CA SER A 449 -5.59 -32.11 -28.82
C SER A 449 -5.05 -32.54 -30.19
N VAL A 450 -4.56 -33.78 -30.29
CA VAL A 450 -3.94 -34.34 -31.52
C VAL A 450 -4.61 -35.67 -31.89
N PRO A 451 -5.17 -35.81 -33.12
CA PRO A 451 -5.60 -37.12 -33.61
C PRO A 451 -4.40 -38.07 -33.70
N LEU A 452 -4.54 -39.26 -33.12
CA LEU A 452 -3.53 -40.33 -33.15
C LEU A 452 -3.44 -40.99 -34.53
N ALA A 453 -2.80 -40.29 -35.48
CA ALA A 453 -2.44 -40.82 -36.78
C ALA A 453 -0.91 -40.79 -36.96
N VAL A 454 -0.32 -42.00 -36.98
CA VAL A 454 1.10 -42.40 -37.18
C VAL A 454 1.76 -42.95 -35.91
N GLU A 455 2.06 -44.25 -35.97
CA GLU A 455 2.73 -45.04 -34.93
C GLU A 455 4.25 -44.76 -34.87
N ASN A 456 4.87 -45.19 -33.76
CA ASN A 456 6.33 -45.38 -33.57
C ASN A 456 7.21 -44.15 -33.24
N TYR A 457 7.04 -43.59 -32.04
CA TYR A 457 8.17 -43.10 -31.23
C TYR A 457 7.92 -43.44 -29.74
N GLU A 458 8.84 -44.19 -29.11
CA GLU A 458 8.75 -44.58 -27.68
C GLU A 458 9.08 -43.43 -26.69
N ASP A 459 9.06 -42.17 -27.13
CA ASP A 459 9.44 -41.02 -26.30
C ASP A 459 8.32 -39.97 -26.18
N THR A 460 7.13 -40.45 -25.77
CA THR A 460 5.94 -39.64 -25.42
C THR A 460 6.12 -38.75 -24.17
N ARG A 461 7.37 -38.49 -23.73
CA ARG A 461 7.66 -37.98 -22.38
C ARG A 461 7.61 -36.46 -22.18
N CYS A 462 7.56 -35.66 -23.25
CA CYS A 462 7.15 -34.25 -23.11
C CYS A 462 6.64 -33.62 -24.41
N MET A 463 5.35 -33.26 -24.44
CA MET A 463 4.77 -32.42 -25.50
C MET A 463 5.05 -30.93 -25.23
N ALA A 464 5.14 -30.13 -26.29
CA ALA A 464 5.19 -28.68 -26.17
C ALA A 464 3.83 -28.10 -25.78
N LEU A 465 3.82 -27.10 -24.90
CA LEU A 465 2.59 -26.38 -24.54
C LEU A 465 2.00 -25.66 -25.74
N ILE A 466 2.83 -24.95 -26.52
CA ILE A 466 2.42 -24.23 -27.74
C ILE A 466 3.04 -24.94 -28.95
N ASP A 467 2.18 -25.53 -29.80
CA ASP A 467 2.55 -26.25 -31.01
C ASP A 467 2.36 -25.41 -32.30
N GLN A 468 2.66 -26.01 -33.46
CA GLN A 468 2.51 -25.33 -34.76
C GLN A 468 1.07 -25.31 -35.31
N LYS A 469 0.14 -26.08 -34.71
CA LYS A 469 -1.26 -26.17 -35.15
C LYS A 469 -2.08 -24.95 -34.77
N VAL A 470 -1.58 -24.12 -33.85
CA VAL A 470 -2.24 -22.90 -33.39
C VAL A 470 -1.47 -21.65 -33.83
N GLY A 471 -2.07 -20.85 -34.70
CA GLY A 471 -1.51 -19.56 -35.13
C GLY A 471 -2.07 -18.38 -34.34
N MET A 472 -1.26 -17.77 -33.48
CA MET A 472 -1.60 -16.57 -32.70
C MET A 472 -0.79 -15.35 -33.18
N SER A 473 -0.77 -15.10 -34.49
CA SER A 473 0.21 -14.19 -35.13
C SER A 473 0.18 -12.71 -34.68
N GLN A 474 -0.77 -12.30 -33.82
CA GLN A 474 -0.83 -10.95 -33.21
C GLN A 474 -0.56 -10.98 -31.69
N LEU A 475 -0.11 -12.10 -31.13
CA LEU A 475 0.13 -12.25 -29.69
C LEU A 475 1.27 -11.32 -29.26
N GLU A 476 0.95 -10.35 -28.40
CA GLU A 476 1.89 -9.37 -27.86
C GLU A 476 2.37 -9.72 -26.46
N THR A 477 1.54 -10.41 -25.66
CA THR A 477 1.80 -10.77 -24.26
C THR A 477 1.44 -12.22 -23.99
N LEU A 478 2.39 -12.98 -23.43
CA LEU A 478 2.19 -14.32 -22.91
C LEU A 478 2.59 -14.36 -21.43
N LYS A 479 1.69 -14.83 -20.57
CA LYS A 479 1.99 -15.05 -19.14
C LYS A 479 1.62 -16.46 -18.74
N LEU A 480 2.53 -17.14 -18.08
CA LEU A 480 2.37 -18.50 -17.60
C LEU A 480 2.78 -18.57 -16.12
N SER A 481 1.91 -19.04 -15.24
CA SER A 481 2.23 -19.28 -13.83
C SER A 481 1.79 -20.66 -13.37
N LYS A 482 2.68 -21.42 -12.70
CA LYS A 482 2.40 -22.74 -12.14
C LYS A 482 1.87 -23.75 -13.17
N ILE A 483 2.38 -23.70 -14.39
CA ILE A 483 1.99 -24.60 -15.48
C ILE A 483 2.86 -25.86 -15.45
N ASN A 484 2.22 -27.02 -15.59
CA ASN A 484 2.81 -28.34 -15.37
C ASN A 484 3.45 -28.96 -16.62
N SER A 485 3.83 -28.14 -17.62
CA SER A 485 4.55 -28.57 -18.81
C SER A 485 6.06 -28.59 -18.58
N CYS A 486 6.74 -29.57 -19.16
CA CYS A 486 8.21 -29.63 -19.21
C CYS A 486 8.80 -28.94 -20.45
N LYS A 487 7.97 -28.50 -21.42
CA LYS A 487 8.42 -27.82 -22.62
C LYS A 487 7.44 -26.74 -23.08
N LEU A 488 7.92 -25.51 -23.24
CA LEU A 488 7.06 -24.39 -23.64
C LEU A 488 6.77 -24.37 -25.15
N TRP A 489 7.80 -24.52 -25.98
CA TRP A 489 7.74 -24.45 -27.43
C TRP A 489 8.07 -25.79 -28.07
N ASP A 490 7.58 -26.06 -29.27
CA ASP A 490 8.20 -27.06 -30.12
C ASP A 490 9.57 -26.54 -30.62
N ASP A 491 10.51 -27.43 -30.96
CA ASP A 491 11.85 -27.07 -31.49
C ASP A 491 12.13 -27.66 -32.87
N ILE A 492 11.25 -28.52 -33.39
CA ILE A 492 11.62 -29.49 -34.43
C ILE A 492 11.80 -28.88 -35.84
N GLN A 493 11.33 -27.65 -36.11
CA GLN A 493 11.50 -27.02 -37.43
C GLN A 493 11.45 -25.47 -37.43
N SER A 494 12.15 -24.89 -38.40
CA SER A 494 12.21 -23.44 -38.66
C SER A 494 10.91 -22.91 -39.29
N GLY A 495 10.13 -22.12 -38.55
CA GLY A 495 8.92 -21.49 -39.10
C GLY A 495 7.90 -20.94 -38.10
N TYR A 496 8.33 -20.44 -36.93
CA TYR A 496 7.45 -20.01 -35.82
C TYR A 496 6.66 -18.72 -36.07
N SER A 497 5.73 -18.77 -37.02
CA SER A 497 4.74 -17.72 -37.31
C SER A 497 3.73 -17.43 -36.18
N CYS A 498 3.70 -18.24 -35.11
CA CYS A 498 2.72 -18.13 -34.03
C CYS A 498 3.04 -17.06 -32.97
N VAL A 499 4.30 -16.64 -32.80
CA VAL A 499 4.71 -15.69 -31.73
C VAL A 499 5.69 -14.59 -32.17
N GLN A 500 5.83 -14.33 -33.47
CA GLN A 500 6.80 -13.33 -34.00
C GLN A 500 6.53 -11.87 -33.52
N ASN A 501 5.33 -11.58 -33.03
CA ASN A 501 4.93 -10.26 -32.50
C ASN A 501 4.95 -10.19 -30.95
N LEU A 502 5.46 -11.21 -30.27
CA LEU A 502 5.49 -11.29 -28.81
C LEU A 502 6.44 -10.23 -28.23
N THR A 503 5.87 -9.24 -27.55
CA THR A 503 6.60 -8.12 -26.91
C THR A 503 6.93 -8.38 -25.43
N SER A 504 6.13 -9.20 -24.76
CA SER A 504 6.23 -9.49 -23.33
C SER A 504 6.03 -10.98 -23.03
N LEU A 505 6.96 -11.58 -22.28
CA LEU A 505 6.84 -12.94 -21.74
C LEU A 505 7.10 -12.93 -20.23
N THR A 506 6.18 -13.52 -19.46
CA THR A 506 6.36 -13.83 -18.03
C THR A 506 6.18 -15.34 -17.81
N VAL A 507 7.15 -15.97 -17.14
CA VAL A 507 7.09 -17.39 -16.73
C VAL A 507 7.38 -17.51 -15.24
N ASP A 508 6.38 -17.91 -14.45
CA ASP A 508 6.47 -18.03 -12.99
C ASP A 508 6.17 -19.47 -12.53
N LYS A 509 6.96 -20.03 -11.59
CA LYS A 509 6.68 -21.33 -10.93
C LYS A 509 6.41 -22.50 -11.89
N CYS A 510 6.95 -22.48 -13.10
CA CYS A 510 6.80 -23.55 -14.08
C CYS A 510 7.89 -24.60 -13.86
N ASP A 511 7.82 -25.28 -12.72
CA ASP A 511 8.95 -26.03 -12.14
C ASP A 511 9.48 -27.19 -12.97
N LYS A 512 8.71 -27.72 -13.94
CA LYS A 512 9.17 -28.80 -14.83
C LYS A 512 9.99 -28.34 -16.03
N ILE A 513 10.04 -27.03 -16.31
CA ILE A 513 10.76 -26.49 -17.47
C ILE A 513 12.25 -26.40 -17.16
N THR A 514 13.08 -27.05 -17.96
CA THR A 514 14.55 -27.02 -17.82
C THR A 514 15.22 -25.89 -18.62
N TYR A 515 14.60 -25.45 -19.72
CA TYR A 515 14.96 -24.24 -20.47
C TYR A 515 13.73 -23.53 -21.07
N ILE A 516 13.76 -22.19 -21.16
CA ILE A 516 12.64 -21.39 -21.69
C ILE A 516 12.62 -21.37 -23.22
N PHE A 517 13.78 -21.27 -23.87
CA PHE A 517 13.91 -21.17 -25.32
C PHE A 517 14.96 -22.13 -25.87
N SER A 518 14.75 -22.66 -27.08
CA SER A 518 15.88 -23.08 -27.92
C SER A 518 16.49 -21.88 -28.63
N SER A 519 17.72 -22.04 -29.13
CA SER A 519 18.39 -21.06 -29.98
C SER A 519 17.58 -20.65 -31.22
N VAL A 520 16.75 -21.54 -31.76
CA VAL A 520 15.85 -21.24 -32.90
C VAL A 520 14.75 -20.27 -32.48
N VAL A 521 14.03 -20.57 -31.38
CA VAL A 521 12.94 -19.72 -30.90
C VAL A 521 13.46 -18.34 -30.47
N ALA A 522 14.64 -18.29 -29.83
CA ALA A 522 15.27 -17.02 -29.41
C ALA A 522 15.66 -16.09 -30.58
N ARG A 523 15.84 -16.63 -31.81
CA ARG A 523 16.09 -15.85 -33.03
C ARG A 523 14.81 -15.29 -33.64
N GLU A 524 13.70 -16.02 -33.58
CA GLU A 524 12.40 -15.61 -34.13
C GLU A 524 11.73 -14.52 -33.28
N LEU A 525 12.00 -14.48 -31.98
CA LEU A 525 11.45 -13.51 -31.02
C LEU A 525 12.12 -12.13 -31.11
N VAL A 526 12.22 -11.59 -32.32
CA VAL A 526 12.86 -10.28 -32.59
C VAL A 526 12.11 -9.10 -32.00
N THR A 527 10.81 -9.21 -31.71
CA THR A 527 9.96 -8.12 -31.17
C THR A 527 9.93 -8.05 -29.65
N LEU A 528 10.49 -9.05 -28.95
CA LEU A 528 10.45 -9.16 -27.49
C LEU A 528 11.19 -7.99 -26.82
N GLN A 529 10.50 -7.32 -25.90
CA GLN A 529 10.98 -6.14 -25.16
C GLN A 529 11.06 -6.39 -23.64
N TYR A 530 10.22 -7.28 -23.12
CA TYR A 530 10.16 -7.64 -21.71
C TYR A 530 10.22 -9.17 -21.53
N LEU A 531 11.10 -9.63 -20.65
CA LEU A 531 11.22 -11.03 -20.25
C LEU A 531 11.36 -11.12 -18.73
N GLU A 532 10.44 -11.81 -18.09
CA GLU A 532 10.48 -12.12 -16.66
C GLU A 532 10.39 -13.64 -16.45
N ILE A 533 11.34 -14.18 -15.69
CA ILE A 533 11.40 -15.60 -15.33
C ILE A 533 11.56 -15.70 -13.81
N SER A 534 10.59 -16.30 -13.13
CA SER A 534 10.57 -16.37 -11.67
C SER A 534 10.22 -17.75 -11.12
N ASN A 535 10.83 -18.13 -10.00
CA ASN A 535 10.49 -19.32 -9.21
C ASN A 535 10.48 -20.65 -9.99
N CYS A 536 11.17 -20.78 -11.14
CA CYS A 536 11.17 -22.00 -11.95
C CYS A 536 12.31 -22.91 -11.48
N GLN A 537 12.01 -23.85 -10.58
CA GLN A 537 13.03 -24.51 -9.76
C GLN A 537 13.98 -25.46 -10.52
N MET A 538 13.52 -26.15 -11.56
CA MET A 538 14.39 -27.01 -12.39
C MET A 538 15.05 -26.29 -13.58
N LEU A 539 14.93 -24.96 -13.68
CA LEU A 539 15.51 -24.21 -14.80
C LEU A 539 17.04 -24.15 -14.65
N GLU A 540 17.75 -24.84 -15.55
CA GLU A 540 19.22 -24.88 -15.56
C GLU A 540 19.80 -23.81 -16.51
N ASP A 541 19.08 -23.52 -17.60
CA ASP A 541 19.47 -22.61 -18.68
C ASP A 541 18.27 -21.76 -19.14
N ILE A 542 18.48 -20.50 -19.51
CA ILE A 542 17.41 -19.71 -20.16
C ILE A 542 17.27 -20.09 -21.65
N ILE A 543 18.40 -20.44 -22.30
CA ILE A 543 18.47 -20.77 -23.73
C ILE A 543 19.25 -22.08 -23.93
N SER A 544 18.57 -23.12 -24.43
CA SER A 544 19.22 -24.35 -24.88
C SER A 544 19.79 -24.17 -26.28
N TRP A 545 21.09 -24.46 -26.41
CA TRP A 545 21.83 -24.33 -27.68
C TRP A 545 22.00 -25.64 -28.43
N ASP A 546 21.63 -26.77 -27.82
CA ASP A 546 22.00 -28.11 -28.31
C ASP A 546 20.81 -28.88 -28.90
N ALA A 547 19.61 -28.27 -28.92
CA ALA A 547 18.32 -28.88 -29.27
C ALA A 547 18.15 -29.45 -30.69
N ILE A 548 19.15 -29.29 -31.57
CA ILE A 548 19.12 -29.78 -32.97
C ILE A 548 19.99 -31.04 -33.18
N LEU A 549 20.97 -31.29 -32.29
CA LEU A 549 21.95 -32.37 -32.50
C LEU A 549 21.53 -33.69 -31.85
N GLY A 550 20.60 -34.38 -32.50
CA GLY A 550 20.35 -35.79 -32.24
C GLY A 550 21.61 -36.64 -32.51
N ASN A 551 22.26 -37.11 -31.44
CA ASN A 551 23.19 -38.24 -31.38
C ASN A 551 24.08 -38.51 -32.62
N HIS A 552 24.94 -37.58 -33.05
CA HIS A 552 26.20 -37.94 -33.71
C HIS A 552 27.34 -36.96 -33.38
N SER A 553 28.56 -37.49 -33.33
CA SER A 553 29.73 -36.88 -32.71
C SER A 553 30.49 -35.88 -33.59
N SER A 554 30.61 -34.63 -33.13
CA SER A 554 31.84 -33.82 -33.16
C SER A 554 31.63 -32.51 -32.39
N SER A 555 32.71 -31.79 -32.10
CA SER A 555 32.73 -30.55 -31.31
C SER A 555 31.75 -29.48 -31.82
N PRO A 556 31.09 -28.71 -30.93
CA PRO A 556 30.25 -27.60 -31.36
C PRO A 556 31.13 -26.55 -32.07
N GLU A 557 30.80 -26.25 -33.33
CA GLU A 557 31.38 -25.12 -34.03
C GLU A 557 30.96 -23.81 -33.33
N PRO A 558 31.83 -22.78 -33.29
CA PRO A 558 31.46 -21.49 -32.73
C PRO A 558 30.30 -20.89 -33.54
N LEU A 559 29.33 -20.29 -32.85
CA LEU A 559 28.22 -19.57 -33.45
C LEU A 559 28.75 -18.59 -34.51
N SER A 560 28.04 -18.53 -35.64
CA SER A 560 28.36 -17.55 -36.67
C SER A 560 28.02 -16.15 -36.15
N ASN A 561 28.67 -15.11 -36.70
CA ASN A 561 28.34 -13.72 -36.34
C ASN A 561 26.90 -13.32 -36.74
N GLU A 562 26.14 -14.18 -37.42
CA GLU A 562 24.77 -13.93 -37.90
C GLU A 562 23.68 -14.45 -36.94
N ASP A 563 24.04 -15.18 -35.87
CA ASP A 563 23.09 -15.80 -34.92
C ASP A 563 22.63 -14.80 -33.83
N VAL A 564 21.94 -13.73 -34.24
CA VAL A 564 21.44 -12.67 -33.36
C VAL A 564 20.18 -13.11 -32.61
N ILE A 565 20.17 -12.96 -31.28
CA ILE A 565 19.01 -13.25 -30.42
C ILE A 565 18.56 -12.02 -29.62
N PHE A 566 17.25 -11.90 -29.39
CA PHE A 566 16.63 -10.83 -28.60
C PHE A 566 17.14 -9.40 -28.89
N PRO A 567 17.19 -8.94 -30.16
CA PRO A 567 17.76 -7.65 -30.54
C PRO A 567 17.00 -6.43 -30.00
N ASN A 568 15.73 -6.59 -29.60
CA ASN A 568 14.88 -5.53 -29.07
C ASN A 568 14.59 -5.63 -27.56
N LEU A 569 15.15 -6.60 -26.84
CA LEU A 569 14.87 -6.78 -25.42
C LEU A 569 15.37 -5.57 -24.62
N VAL A 570 14.50 -4.98 -23.82
CA VAL A 570 14.77 -3.77 -23.01
C VAL A 570 14.91 -4.12 -21.52
N THR A 571 14.12 -5.08 -21.05
CA THR A 571 14.03 -5.47 -19.64
C THR A 571 14.14 -6.99 -19.50
N LEU A 572 15.06 -7.44 -18.65
CA LEU A 572 15.22 -8.84 -18.25
C LEU A 572 15.16 -8.93 -16.71
N ILE A 573 14.22 -9.71 -16.19
CA ILE A 573 14.05 -9.98 -14.76
C ILE A 573 14.17 -11.49 -14.52
N ILE A 574 15.02 -11.86 -13.56
CA ILE A 574 15.33 -13.25 -13.20
C ILE A 574 15.22 -13.38 -11.67
N SER A 575 14.43 -14.31 -11.16
CA SER A 575 14.09 -14.37 -9.74
C SER A 575 13.92 -15.82 -9.24
N HIS A 576 14.46 -16.19 -8.08
CA HIS A 576 14.23 -17.51 -7.46
C HIS A 576 14.54 -18.69 -8.41
N LEU A 577 15.71 -18.66 -9.06
CA LEU A 577 16.17 -19.71 -9.98
C LEU A 577 17.35 -20.47 -9.39
N ASP A 578 17.04 -21.43 -8.52
CA ASP A 578 18.03 -22.03 -7.64
C ASP A 578 18.95 -23.04 -8.35
N HIS A 579 18.71 -23.35 -9.63
CA HIS A 579 19.57 -24.19 -10.47
C HIS A 579 20.40 -23.42 -11.50
N LEU A 580 20.06 -22.15 -11.78
CA LEU A 580 20.76 -21.31 -12.76
C LEU A 580 22.17 -20.92 -12.26
N LYS A 581 23.22 -21.37 -12.96
CA LYS A 581 24.62 -21.08 -12.61
C LYS A 581 25.19 -19.83 -13.27
N SER A 582 24.70 -19.49 -14.47
CA SER A 582 25.08 -18.33 -15.26
C SER A 582 23.85 -17.85 -16.05
N VAL A 583 23.76 -16.56 -16.33
CA VAL A 583 22.77 -16.00 -17.28
C VAL A 583 23.22 -16.22 -18.74
N TRP A 584 24.53 -16.40 -18.97
CA TRP A 584 25.13 -16.48 -20.31
C TRP A 584 26.13 -17.65 -20.37
N HIS A 585 25.90 -18.60 -21.29
CA HIS A 585 26.67 -19.87 -21.35
C HIS A 585 27.53 -20.04 -22.61
N LYS A 586 27.20 -19.36 -23.71
CA LYS A 586 27.97 -19.35 -24.96
C LYS A 586 28.16 -17.90 -25.44
N GLN A 587 29.16 -17.67 -26.29
CA GLN A 587 29.42 -16.35 -26.87
C GLN A 587 28.20 -15.90 -27.69
N LEU A 588 27.73 -14.67 -27.43
CA LEU A 588 26.54 -14.11 -28.07
C LEU A 588 26.89 -13.52 -29.45
N GLY A 589 26.00 -13.68 -30.43
CA GLY A 589 26.14 -13.03 -31.73
C GLY A 589 26.11 -11.49 -31.62
N LEU A 590 26.78 -10.80 -32.55
CA LEU A 590 26.82 -9.33 -32.61
C LEU A 590 25.40 -8.75 -32.61
N ASN A 591 25.19 -7.68 -31.83
CA ASN A 591 23.89 -7.03 -31.59
C ASN A 591 22.85 -7.82 -30.77
N SER A 592 23.14 -9.06 -30.32
CA SER A 592 22.24 -9.75 -29.38
C SER A 592 22.12 -8.96 -28.09
N PHE A 593 20.91 -8.84 -27.52
CA PHE A 593 20.60 -8.03 -26.32
C PHE A 593 21.00 -6.54 -26.40
N HIS A 594 21.31 -5.99 -27.58
CA HIS A 594 21.91 -4.64 -27.69
C HIS A 594 20.99 -3.51 -27.18
N LYS A 595 19.67 -3.71 -27.12
CA LYS A 595 18.73 -2.72 -26.54
C LYS A 595 18.47 -2.88 -25.04
N LEU A 596 19.12 -3.84 -24.37
CA LEU A 596 18.85 -4.12 -22.95
C LEU A 596 19.29 -2.95 -22.08
N LYS A 597 18.34 -2.41 -21.30
CA LYS A 597 18.52 -1.26 -20.41
C LYS A 597 18.40 -1.62 -18.93
N HIS A 598 17.58 -2.62 -18.60
CA HIS A 598 17.33 -3.03 -17.22
C HIS A 598 17.59 -4.53 -17.07
N LEU A 599 18.50 -4.88 -16.16
CA LEU A 599 18.72 -6.26 -15.72
C LEU A 599 18.49 -6.35 -14.21
N GLU A 600 17.64 -7.28 -13.79
CA GLU A 600 17.31 -7.50 -12.39
C GLU A 600 17.42 -8.99 -12.05
N THR A 601 18.25 -9.33 -11.07
CA THR A 601 18.48 -10.71 -10.63
C THR A 601 18.23 -10.80 -9.12
N LYS A 602 17.40 -11.74 -8.69
CA LYS A 602 16.97 -11.86 -7.29
C LYS A 602 16.94 -13.31 -6.83
N PHE A 603 17.35 -13.58 -5.59
CA PHE A 603 17.19 -14.90 -4.95
C PHE A 603 17.68 -16.06 -5.83
N CYS A 604 18.82 -15.91 -6.52
CA CYS A 604 19.36 -16.96 -7.39
C CYS A 604 20.53 -17.65 -6.68
N ASP A 605 20.25 -18.74 -5.96
CA ASP A 605 21.17 -19.29 -4.96
C ASP A 605 22.47 -19.88 -5.53
N LYS A 606 22.47 -20.37 -6.77
CA LYS A 606 23.65 -20.97 -7.44
C LYS A 606 24.32 -20.07 -8.49
N LEU A 607 23.88 -18.82 -8.63
CA LEU A 607 24.37 -17.90 -9.67
C LEU A 607 25.78 -17.37 -9.34
N LEU A 608 26.79 -17.78 -10.13
CA LEU A 608 28.21 -17.50 -9.83
C LEU A 608 28.75 -16.20 -10.44
N ASN A 609 28.22 -15.79 -11.59
CA ASN A 609 28.60 -14.59 -12.34
C ASN A 609 27.40 -14.05 -13.14
N ILE A 610 27.31 -12.73 -13.30
CA ILE A 610 26.30 -12.05 -14.11
C ILE A 610 26.91 -11.37 -15.34
N PHE A 611 28.17 -10.91 -15.29
CA PHE A 611 28.82 -10.23 -16.41
C PHE A 611 30.23 -10.79 -16.70
N PRO A 612 30.32 -11.94 -17.38
CA PRO A 612 31.58 -12.42 -17.95
C PRO A 612 32.06 -11.50 -19.08
N SER A 613 33.36 -11.44 -19.32
CA SER A 613 33.96 -10.49 -20.27
C SER A 613 33.40 -10.55 -21.70
N HIS A 614 32.95 -11.74 -22.13
CA HIS A 614 32.48 -11.97 -23.50
C HIS A 614 31.10 -11.36 -23.82
N VAL A 615 30.34 -10.87 -22.82
CA VAL A 615 29.04 -10.18 -23.05
C VAL A 615 29.14 -8.65 -22.99
N PHE A 616 30.32 -8.08 -22.73
CA PHE A 616 30.48 -6.63 -22.57
C PHE A 616 30.14 -5.83 -23.85
N GLU A 617 30.33 -6.40 -25.04
CA GLU A 617 29.96 -5.74 -26.31
C GLU A 617 28.44 -5.78 -26.58
N ASN A 618 27.77 -6.83 -26.12
CA ASN A 618 26.31 -6.97 -26.20
C ASN A 618 25.58 -6.00 -25.26
N LEU A 619 26.07 -5.86 -24.02
CA LEU A 619 25.34 -5.23 -22.92
C LEU A 619 25.73 -3.76 -22.65
N GLN A 620 26.34 -3.08 -23.62
CA GLN A 620 26.83 -1.69 -23.46
C GLN A 620 25.72 -0.69 -23.11
N ASN A 621 24.48 -0.92 -23.55
CA ASN A 621 23.35 -0.02 -23.35
C ASN A 621 22.60 -0.20 -22.01
N LEU A 622 23.06 -1.11 -21.13
CA LEU A 622 22.48 -1.25 -19.79
C LEU A 622 22.55 0.07 -19.01
N GLU A 623 21.40 0.52 -18.51
CA GLU A 623 21.24 1.73 -17.70
C GLU A 623 21.01 1.42 -16.22
N THR A 624 20.38 0.28 -15.90
CA THR A 624 20.08 -0.16 -14.52
C THR A 624 20.43 -1.62 -14.32
N ILE A 625 21.13 -1.91 -13.22
CA ILE A 625 21.42 -3.26 -12.73
C ILE A 625 20.97 -3.35 -11.27
N ILE A 626 20.16 -4.36 -10.95
CA ILE A 626 19.72 -4.67 -9.59
C ILE A 626 20.04 -6.14 -9.30
N VAL A 627 20.77 -6.40 -8.22
CA VAL A 627 21.11 -7.75 -7.76
C VAL A 627 20.75 -7.84 -6.28
N THR A 628 19.95 -8.84 -5.89
CA THR A 628 19.44 -8.95 -4.51
C THR A 628 19.40 -10.41 -4.06
N ASN A 629 19.98 -10.73 -2.90
CA ASN A 629 19.93 -12.08 -2.32
C ASN A 629 20.47 -13.20 -3.25
N CYS A 630 21.57 -12.99 -3.96
CA CYS A 630 22.26 -14.05 -4.74
C CYS A 630 23.50 -14.55 -3.97
N PRO A 631 23.38 -15.54 -3.06
CA PRO A 631 24.44 -15.89 -2.12
C PRO A 631 25.70 -16.51 -2.72
N ALA A 632 25.65 -17.19 -3.86
CA ALA A 632 26.85 -17.77 -4.50
C ALA A 632 27.63 -16.79 -5.40
N LEU A 633 27.13 -15.57 -5.61
CA LEU A 633 27.75 -14.60 -6.51
C LEU A 633 29.05 -14.04 -5.90
N GLU A 634 30.21 -14.41 -6.46
CA GLU A 634 31.51 -13.93 -5.97
C GLU A 634 31.99 -12.65 -6.67
N VAL A 635 31.65 -12.49 -7.96
CA VAL A 635 32.10 -11.40 -8.83
C VAL A 635 30.94 -10.91 -9.68
N LEU A 636 30.75 -9.59 -9.78
CA LEU A 636 29.74 -9.00 -10.67
C LEU A 636 30.27 -8.80 -12.10
N PHE A 637 31.37 -8.07 -12.28
CA PHE A 637 32.02 -7.83 -13.57
C PHE A 637 33.38 -8.55 -13.65
N GLU A 638 33.47 -9.57 -14.51
CA GLU A 638 34.68 -10.35 -14.73
C GLU A 638 35.52 -9.75 -15.88
N MET A 639 36.55 -8.99 -15.54
CA MET A 639 37.39 -8.27 -16.51
C MET A 639 38.51 -9.17 -17.07
N GLN A 640 38.85 -9.00 -18.35
CA GLN A 640 40.00 -9.65 -19.02
C GLN A 640 40.99 -8.63 -19.60
N ASP A 641 42.20 -9.09 -19.91
CA ASP A 641 43.25 -8.28 -20.56
C ASP A 641 42.92 -8.03 -22.04
N PHE A 642 42.34 -6.88 -22.34
CA PHE A 642 42.07 -6.45 -23.72
C PHE A 642 43.39 -6.20 -24.48
N LYS A 643 43.80 -7.18 -25.28
CA LYS A 643 44.95 -7.06 -26.21
C LYS A 643 44.70 -6.11 -27.38
N THR A 644 43.43 -5.74 -27.62
CA THR A 644 42.99 -4.82 -28.67
C THR A 644 42.64 -3.46 -28.05
N GLY A 645 43.21 -2.38 -28.60
CA GLY A 645 43.05 -1.01 -28.07
C GLY A 645 41.66 -0.36 -28.26
N ALA A 646 40.60 -1.16 -28.43
CA ALA A 646 39.23 -0.69 -28.48
C ALA A 646 38.77 -0.26 -27.07
N ARG A 647 38.18 0.94 -26.97
CA ARG A 647 37.66 1.50 -25.72
C ARG A 647 36.13 1.51 -25.77
N SER A 648 35.49 0.78 -24.87
CA SER A 648 34.03 0.64 -24.80
C SER A 648 33.45 1.40 -23.60
N GLN A 649 32.22 1.88 -23.74
CA GLN A 649 31.54 2.71 -22.74
C GLN A 649 30.18 2.09 -22.37
N MET A 650 30.01 1.67 -21.12
CA MET A 650 28.71 1.25 -20.60
C MET A 650 27.85 2.47 -20.28
N GLN A 651 26.54 2.37 -20.54
CA GLN A 651 25.56 3.42 -20.25
C GLN A 651 25.02 3.40 -18.80
N LEU A 652 25.59 2.54 -17.95
CA LEU A 652 25.11 2.25 -16.60
C LEU A 652 24.94 3.53 -15.77
N ARG A 653 23.72 3.74 -15.24
CA ARG A 653 23.34 4.88 -14.41
C ARG A 653 23.05 4.49 -12.97
N ASN A 654 22.44 3.33 -12.75
CA ASN A 654 22.03 2.83 -11.44
C ASN A 654 22.55 1.41 -11.22
N LEU A 655 23.27 1.20 -10.12
CA LEU A 655 23.72 -0.11 -9.67
C LEU A 655 23.26 -0.31 -8.22
N SER A 656 22.41 -1.32 -7.98
CA SER A 656 21.93 -1.69 -6.65
C SER A 656 22.32 -3.14 -6.34
N LEU A 657 23.06 -3.34 -5.25
CA LEU A 657 23.59 -4.63 -4.81
C LEU A 657 23.18 -4.86 -3.35
N GLU A 658 22.33 -5.84 -3.06
CA GLU A 658 21.69 -5.97 -1.75
C GLU A 658 21.74 -7.43 -1.25
N HIS A 659 22.17 -7.64 0.00
CA HIS A 659 22.27 -8.94 0.66
C HIS A 659 23.09 -9.99 -0.13
N LEU A 660 24.31 -9.64 -0.56
CA LEU A 660 25.20 -10.53 -1.33
C LEU A 660 26.38 -10.99 -0.46
N PRO A 661 26.20 -12.03 0.37
CA PRO A 661 27.16 -12.37 1.43
C PRO A 661 28.55 -12.73 0.92
N ASN A 662 28.67 -13.49 -0.18
CA ASN A 662 29.95 -13.96 -0.73
C ASN A 662 30.54 -13.06 -1.84
N LEU A 663 29.91 -11.92 -2.17
CA LEU A 663 30.41 -11.02 -3.21
C LEU A 663 31.74 -10.40 -2.75
N LYS A 664 32.85 -10.80 -3.38
CA LYS A 664 34.22 -10.32 -3.08
C LYS A 664 34.53 -9.04 -3.83
N HIS A 665 34.11 -8.97 -5.10
CA HIS A 665 34.44 -7.86 -5.98
C HIS A 665 33.26 -7.45 -6.88
N ILE A 666 32.98 -6.14 -6.94
CA ILE A 666 32.10 -5.59 -7.99
C ILE A 666 32.80 -5.67 -9.36
N TRP A 667 34.10 -5.33 -9.40
CA TRP A 667 34.95 -5.47 -10.58
C TRP A 667 36.15 -6.35 -10.24
N SER A 668 36.38 -7.45 -10.96
CA SER A 668 37.45 -8.40 -10.60
C SER A 668 38.87 -7.84 -10.66
N ARG A 669 39.09 -6.74 -11.38
CA ARG A 669 40.35 -5.96 -11.46
C ARG A 669 40.12 -4.58 -12.07
N ASN A 670 41.15 -3.73 -12.05
CA ASN A 670 41.17 -2.44 -12.74
C ASN A 670 40.86 -2.62 -14.26
N PRO A 671 39.96 -1.83 -14.87
CA PRO A 671 39.66 -1.93 -16.31
C PRO A 671 40.78 -1.42 -17.23
N TYR A 672 41.72 -0.63 -16.72
CA TYR A 672 42.77 0.09 -17.49
C TYR A 672 42.28 0.79 -18.78
N GLY A 673 41.03 1.28 -18.78
CA GLY A 673 40.42 2.01 -19.89
C GLY A 673 39.78 1.17 -21.00
N SER A 674 39.73 -0.17 -20.87
CA SER A 674 38.99 -1.06 -21.78
C SER A 674 37.48 -0.82 -21.73
N LEU A 675 36.93 -0.75 -20.52
CA LEU A 675 35.51 -0.52 -20.25
C LEU A 675 35.33 0.65 -19.27
N ARG A 676 34.44 1.58 -19.62
CA ARG A 676 34.19 2.82 -18.87
C ARG A 676 32.77 2.87 -18.30
N PHE A 677 32.64 3.44 -17.11
CA PHE A 677 31.39 3.54 -16.33
C PHE A 677 30.96 5.00 -16.08
N GLN A 678 31.42 5.94 -16.91
CA GLN A 678 31.28 7.40 -16.70
C GLN A 678 29.86 7.88 -16.36
N ASN A 679 28.82 7.23 -16.87
CA ASN A 679 27.42 7.63 -16.69
C ASN A 679 26.79 7.22 -15.34
N LEU A 680 27.51 6.51 -14.47
CA LEU A 680 27.00 6.02 -13.19
C LEU A 680 26.59 7.20 -12.30
N GLY A 681 25.28 7.32 -12.02
CA GLY A 681 24.67 8.36 -11.20
C GLY A 681 24.37 7.89 -9.78
N GLN A 682 24.05 6.62 -9.60
CA GLN A 682 23.71 6.03 -8.30
C GLN A 682 24.41 4.68 -8.12
N LEU A 683 25.06 4.51 -6.96
CA LEU A 683 25.50 3.22 -6.45
C LEU A 683 24.93 3.00 -5.06
N LYS A 684 24.23 1.88 -4.88
CA LYS A 684 23.69 1.40 -3.61
C LYS A 684 24.26 0.00 -3.33
N VAL A 685 24.91 -0.18 -2.19
CA VAL A 685 25.45 -1.48 -1.76
C VAL A 685 25.04 -1.74 -0.31
N VAL A 686 24.31 -2.83 -0.05
CA VAL A 686 23.73 -3.15 1.27
C VAL A 686 24.01 -4.60 1.64
N GLU A 687 24.50 -4.84 2.86
CA GLU A 687 24.74 -6.18 3.42
C GLU A 687 25.68 -7.10 2.61
N CYS A 688 26.56 -6.54 1.79
CA CYS A 688 27.58 -7.26 1.04
C CYS A 688 28.84 -7.48 1.89
N LYS A 689 28.84 -8.56 2.69
CA LYS A 689 29.78 -8.75 3.81
C LYS A 689 31.17 -9.25 3.42
N SER A 690 31.36 -9.85 2.25
CA SER A 690 32.68 -10.27 1.73
C SER A 690 33.35 -9.26 0.79
N LEU A 691 32.77 -8.07 0.55
CA LEU A 691 33.39 -7.07 -0.32
C LEU A 691 34.67 -6.51 0.31
N ASP A 692 35.80 -6.64 -0.39
CA ASP A 692 37.08 -6.03 0.04
C ASP A 692 37.05 -4.50 -0.12
N HIS A 693 36.47 -4.04 -1.24
CA HIS A 693 36.37 -2.64 -1.63
C HIS A 693 35.19 -2.43 -2.60
N ILE A 694 34.78 -1.17 -2.80
CA ILE A 694 33.69 -0.83 -3.71
C ILE A 694 34.20 -0.57 -5.13
N PHE A 695 35.21 0.29 -5.28
CA PHE A 695 35.74 0.70 -6.58
C PHE A 695 37.24 0.37 -6.76
N PRO A 696 37.67 -0.13 -7.93
CA PRO A 696 39.05 0.03 -8.37
C PRO A 696 39.39 1.51 -8.59
N LEU A 697 40.65 1.91 -8.36
CA LEU A 697 41.08 3.32 -8.46
C LEU A 697 40.78 3.94 -9.83
N TYR A 698 40.95 3.18 -10.92
CA TYR A 698 40.66 3.67 -12.27
C TYR A 698 39.17 3.98 -12.45
N VAL A 699 38.28 3.12 -11.93
CA VAL A 699 36.83 3.34 -12.00
C VAL A 699 36.46 4.60 -11.21
N ALA A 700 36.93 4.73 -9.96
CA ALA A 700 36.61 5.87 -9.09
C ALA A 700 37.03 7.23 -9.69
N LYS A 701 38.14 7.30 -10.44
CA LYS A 701 38.59 8.51 -11.13
C LYS A 701 37.70 8.93 -12.31
N GLU A 702 36.91 8.01 -12.87
CA GLU A 702 36.14 8.17 -14.10
C GLU A 702 34.62 8.28 -13.84
N LEU A 703 34.18 8.77 -12.67
CA LEU A 703 32.74 8.93 -12.31
C LEU A 703 32.27 10.40 -12.19
N PRO A 704 32.26 11.20 -13.28
CA PRO A 704 31.86 12.61 -13.23
C PRO A 704 30.36 12.85 -12.99
N TYR A 705 29.51 11.83 -13.12
CA TYR A 705 28.06 11.94 -12.97
C TYR A 705 27.48 11.34 -11.67
N LEU A 706 28.32 10.78 -10.80
CA LEU A 706 27.87 10.16 -9.54
C LEU A 706 27.21 11.20 -8.61
N GLN A 707 25.95 10.95 -8.25
CA GLN A 707 25.09 11.81 -7.43
C GLN A 707 24.78 11.22 -6.05
N VAL A 708 24.67 9.89 -5.97
CA VAL A 708 24.34 9.13 -4.76
C VAL A 708 25.31 7.97 -4.60
N LEU A 709 25.99 7.92 -3.47
CA LEU A 709 26.76 6.76 -3.01
C LEU A 709 26.23 6.34 -1.64
N HIS A 710 25.61 5.16 -1.56
CA HIS A 710 25.07 4.59 -0.32
C HIS A 710 25.65 3.21 -0.08
N ILE A 711 26.27 3.02 1.08
CA ILE A 711 26.92 1.77 1.49
C ILE A 711 26.49 1.46 2.92
N GLU A 712 25.83 0.32 3.14
CA GLU A 712 25.27 -0.09 4.44
C GLU A 712 25.64 -1.55 4.76
N GLU A 713 26.10 -1.85 5.98
CA GLU A 713 26.45 -3.21 6.46
C GLU A 713 27.41 -4.05 5.59
N CYS A 714 28.34 -3.39 4.88
CA CYS A 714 29.34 -4.05 4.04
C CYS A 714 30.68 -4.29 4.76
N GLY A 715 31.45 -5.29 4.31
CA GLY A 715 32.72 -5.72 4.92
C GLY A 715 33.97 -4.89 4.60
N VAL A 716 33.82 -3.81 3.82
CA VAL A 716 34.93 -3.07 3.19
C VAL A 716 35.89 -2.39 4.19
N GLU A 717 37.20 -2.57 4.00
CA GLU A 717 38.23 -1.79 4.73
C GLU A 717 38.43 -0.41 4.08
N THR A 718 38.31 -0.34 2.74
CA THR A 718 38.41 0.91 1.97
C THR A 718 37.35 1.00 0.88
N ILE A 719 36.88 2.21 0.57
CA ILE A 719 35.89 2.40 -0.52
C ILE A 719 36.54 2.24 -1.89
N VAL A 720 37.78 2.73 -2.06
CA VAL A 720 38.54 2.67 -3.30
C VAL A 720 39.86 1.92 -3.05
N ALA A 721 40.08 0.84 -3.80
CA ALA A 721 41.28 0.03 -3.71
C ALA A 721 42.55 0.81 -4.07
N LYS A 722 43.68 0.41 -3.46
CA LYS A 722 45.00 0.87 -3.87
C LYS A 722 45.36 0.28 -5.24
N ASP A 723 45.96 1.10 -6.10
CA ASP A 723 46.52 0.65 -7.37
C ASP A 723 48.03 0.43 -7.19
N GLU A 724 48.50 -0.80 -7.44
CA GLU A 724 49.93 -1.15 -7.32
C GLU A 724 50.79 -0.49 -8.41
N MET A 725 50.18 0.00 -9.50
CA MET A 725 50.88 0.66 -10.61
C MET A 725 50.88 2.19 -10.50
N ALA A 726 50.35 2.77 -9.42
CA ALA A 726 50.23 4.22 -9.25
C ALA A 726 51.31 4.81 -8.33
N ASP A 727 52.37 5.37 -8.92
CA ASP A 727 53.46 6.08 -8.22
C ASP A 727 53.04 7.42 -7.56
N THR A 728 51.76 7.83 -7.68
CA THR A 728 51.28 9.16 -7.28
C THR A 728 50.09 9.08 -6.34
N VAL A 729 50.04 10.01 -5.38
CA VAL A 729 48.94 10.17 -4.44
C VAL A 729 47.61 10.32 -5.20
N PRO A 730 46.57 9.51 -4.90
CA PRO A 730 45.31 9.58 -5.61
C PRO A 730 44.57 10.88 -5.31
N ILE A 731 44.25 11.65 -6.34
CA ILE A 731 43.29 12.76 -6.27
C ILE A 731 41.93 12.23 -6.75
N LEU A 732 40.92 12.31 -5.88
CA LEU A 732 39.54 11.87 -6.19
C LEU A 732 38.57 13.07 -6.10
N VAL A 733 37.76 13.22 -7.15
CA VAL A 733 36.81 14.32 -7.33
C VAL A 733 35.48 13.75 -7.79
N PHE A 734 34.41 13.94 -7.01
CA PHE A 734 33.05 13.63 -7.44
C PHE A 734 32.26 14.93 -7.59
N PRO A 735 32.25 15.57 -8.77
CA PRO A 735 31.77 16.94 -8.94
C PRO A 735 30.25 17.08 -8.83
N LYS A 736 29.50 15.97 -8.90
CA LYS A 736 28.04 15.93 -8.82
C LYS A 736 27.49 15.19 -7.60
N LEU A 737 28.34 14.73 -6.67
CA LEU A 737 27.89 13.93 -5.52
C LEU A 737 27.08 14.81 -4.56
N THR A 738 25.78 14.55 -4.48
CA THR A 738 24.84 15.27 -3.61
C THR A 738 24.56 14.54 -2.30
N SER A 739 24.65 13.21 -2.30
CA SER A 739 24.40 12.35 -1.15
C SER A 739 25.51 11.30 -0.98
N LEU A 740 26.10 11.27 0.22
CA LEU A 740 27.08 10.27 0.66
C LEU A 740 26.58 9.65 1.96
N SER A 741 26.31 8.34 1.94
CA SER A 741 25.78 7.58 3.06
C SER A 741 26.66 6.37 3.33
N LEU A 742 27.25 6.30 4.52
CA LEU A 742 28.15 5.22 4.98
C LEU A 742 27.63 4.71 6.33
N ARG A 743 27.12 3.47 6.39
CA ARG A 743 26.37 2.97 7.54
C ARG A 743 26.82 1.59 7.99
N SER A 744 27.07 1.43 9.29
CA SER A 744 27.43 0.15 9.91
C SER A 744 28.68 -0.51 9.29
N LEU A 745 29.63 0.29 8.82
CA LEU A 745 30.86 -0.17 8.16
C LEU A 745 31.99 -0.28 9.20
N ALA A 746 31.89 -1.29 10.07
CA ALA A 746 32.78 -1.46 11.22
C ALA A 746 34.27 -1.66 10.88
N GLN A 747 34.58 -2.07 9.64
CA GLN A 747 35.95 -2.28 9.15
C GLN A 747 36.52 -1.08 8.38
N LEU A 748 35.70 -0.09 8.02
CA LEU A 748 36.09 1.00 7.12
C LEU A 748 37.07 1.96 7.80
N ARG A 749 38.32 1.99 7.34
CA ARG A 749 39.39 2.86 7.88
C ARG A 749 39.58 4.13 7.07
N SER A 750 39.57 4.03 5.75
CA SER A 750 39.79 5.17 4.85
C SER A 750 38.95 5.05 3.59
N PHE A 751 38.73 6.17 2.90
CA PHE A 751 38.05 6.13 1.60
C PHE A 751 38.95 5.60 0.49
N CYS A 752 40.25 5.89 0.55
CA CYS A 752 41.29 5.37 -0.35
C CYS A 752 42.65 5.56 0.34
N TYR A 753 43.55 4.57 0.24
CA TYR A 753 44.89 4.68 0.85
C TYR A 753 45.67 5.89 0.31
N GLY A 754 46.21 6.70 1.22
CA GLY A 754 46.99 7.90 0.89
C GLY A 754 46.18 9.11 0.40
N LEU A 755 44.85 9.05 0.32
CA LEU A 755 44.01 10.18 -0.10
C LEU A 755 43.97 11.28 0.97
N HIS A 756 44.65 12.41 0.75
CA HIS A 756 44.69 13.51 1.72
C HIS A 756 43.38 14.31 1.89
N THR A 757 42.48 14.32 0.89
CA THR A 757 41.16 14.98 0.95
C THR A 757 40.28 14.55 -0.22
N LEU A 758 39.02 14.19 0.02
CA LEU A 758 38.01 13.94 -1.02
C LEU A 758 37.33 15.24 -1.48
N HIS A 759 37.27 15.49 -2.80
CA HIS A 759 36.70 16.73 -3.35
C HIS A 759 35.25 16.56 -3.83
N VAL A 760 34.29 16.95 -2.96
CA VAL A 760 32.83 16.80 -3.15
C VAL A 760 32.10 18.15 -3.04
N PRO A 761 32.14 19.01 -4.07
CA PRO A 761 31.79 20.43 -3.97
C PRO A 761 30.29 20.73 -3.84
N VAL A 762 29.40 19.77 -4.13
CA VAL A 762 27.94 19.94 -4.13
C VAL A 762 27.22 19.03 -3.14
N LEU A 763 27.95 18.45 -2.18
CA LEU A 763 27.40 17.54 -1.17
C LEU A 763 26.40 18.28 -0.27
N ARG A 764 25.20 17.71 -0.13
CA ARG A 764 24.08 18.26 0.67
C ARG A 764 23.69 17.37 1.82
N ASP A 765 23.73 16.07 1.57
CA ASP A 765 23.31 15.02 2.50
C ASP A 765 24.54 14.13 2.80
N LEU A 766 25.06 14.22 4.03
CA LEU A 766 26.16 13.40 4.53
C LEU A 766 25.69 12.63 5.76
N ASP A 767 25.61 11.31 5.66
CA ASP A 767 25.15 10.43 6.74
C ASP A 767 26.19 9.33 6.99
N VAL A 768 26.97 9.49 8.06
CA VAL A 768 27.95 8.50 8.49
C VAL A 768 27.57 7.98 9.86
N TYR A 769 27.38 6.66 9.96
CA TYR A 769 26.78 5.99 11.11
C TYR A 769 27.49 4.66 11.37
N HIS A 770 27.88 4.37 12.61
CA HIS A 770 28.60 3.14 12.99
C HIS A 770 29.78 2.78 12.04
N CYS A 771 30.60 3.78 11.71
CA CYS A 771 31.83 3.64 10.92
C CYS A 771 33.03 3.96 11.82
N ASP A 772 33.15 3.25 12.94
CA ASP A 772 33.94 3.68 14.11
C ASP A 772 35.47 3.67 13.91
N GLN A 773 35.96 3.28 12.73
CA GLN A 773 37.39 3.34 12.36
C GLN A 773 37.70 4.45 11.34
N LEU A 774 36.68 5.15 10.83
CA LEU A 774 36.84 6.20 9.81
C LEU A 774 37.00 7.58 10.44
N GLU A 775 38.11 8.26 10.14
CA GLU A 775 38.32 9.66 10.53
C GLU A 775 37.75 10.62 9.47
N LEU A 776 36.57 11.19 9.74
CA LEU A 776 35.86 12.07 8.80
C LEU A 776 36.56 13.42 8.60
N PHE A 777 37.13 13.97 9.67
CA PHE A 777 37.82 15.26 9.70
C PHE A 777 39.11 15.11 10.52
N VAL A 778 40.28 15.46 9.97
CA VAL A 778 41.57 15.40 10.71
C VAL A 778 42.20 16.79 10.85
N GLN A 779 42.93 16.96 11.95
CA GLN A 779 43.52 18.21 12.42
C GLN A 779 44.77 18.58 11.63
N LYS A 780 44.81 19.79 11.04
CA LYS A 780 46.06 20.37 10.50
C LYS A 780 46.97 20.78 11.66
N PHE A 781 47.94 19.94 12.00
CA PHE A 781 49.07 20.34 12.85
C PHE A 781 50.06 21.19 12.05
N LEU A 782 50.16 22.48 12.37
CA LEU A 782 51.28 23.34 11.98
C LEU A 782 52.23 23.50 13.17
N ASN A 783 53.02 22.47 13.47
CA ASN A 783 54.19 22.61 14.32
C ASN A 783 55.41 22.95 13.45
N TYR A 784 55.66 24.24 13.28
CA TYR A 784 56.95 24.73 12.78
C TYR A 784 58.04 24.52 13.85
N GLN A 785 58.60 23.31 13.93
CA GLN A 785 59.98 23.04 14.38
C GLN A 785 60.34 21.55 14.25
N GLY A 786 61.26 21.22 13.33
CA GLY A 786 62.10 20.01 13.39
C GLY A 786 61.54 18.67 12.90
N ASN A 787 61.88 18.30 11.65
CA ASN A 787 62.02 16.93 11.12
C ASN A 787 61.15 15.79 11.69
N THR A 788 59.95 15.61 11.14
CA THR A 788 59.49 14.34 10.52
C THR A 788 58.12 14.57 9.85
N PRO A 789 57.89 14.11 8.61
CA PRO A 789 56.56 14.16 8.01
C PRO A 789 55.73 12.96 8.49
N VAL A 790 54.67 13.24 9.25
CA VAL A 790 53.56 12.31 9.48
C VAL A 790 52.31 13.01 8.99
N ASP A 791 51.72 12.50 7.91
CA ASP A 791 50.58 13.11 7.22
C ASP A 791 49.28 13.03 8.05
N PRO A 792 48.43 14.07 8.05
CA PRO A 792 47.07 13.99 8.60
C PRO A 792 46.06 13.48 7.55
N GLU A 793 45.46 12.31 7.78
CA GLU A 793 44.54 11.61 6.87
C GLU A 793 43.07 12.13 6.92
N ALA A 794 42.82 13.40 6.59
CA ALA A 794 41.47 13.97 6.61
C ALA A 794 40.61 13.55 5.41
N LEU A 795 39.50 12.80 5.61
CA LEU A 795 38.61 12.49 4.49
C LEU A 795 37.95 13.74 3.88
N LEU A 796 37.35 14.61 4.72
CA LEU A 796 36.63 15.81 4.26
C LEU A 796 37.21 17.10 4.86
N SER A 797 37.18 18.16 4.06
CA SER A 797 37.50 19.51 4.52
C SER A 797 36.26 20.17 5.13
N PHE A 798 36.22 20.28 6.47
CA PHE A 798 35.11 20.86 7.22
C PHE A 798 34.67 22.22 6.68
N GLU A 799 35.62 23.15 6.45
CA GLU A 799 35.36 24.49 5.92
C GLU A 799 34.70 24.50 4.53
N LYS A 800 34.96 23.48 3.68
CA LYS A 800 34.42 23.39 2.32
C LYS A 800 33.09 22.67 2.24
N VAL A 801 32.87 21.67 3.09
CA VAL A 801 31.68 20.80 3.02
C VAL A 801 30.52 21.36 3.84
N VAL A 802 30.77 21.76 5.09
CA VAL A 802 29.72 22.15 6.05
C VAL A 802 28.81 23.29 5.56
N PRO A 803 29.27 24.32 4.81
CA PRO A 803 28.38 25.36 4.28
C PRO A 803 27.28 24.87 3.33
N ASN A 804 27.42 23.69 2.73
CA ASN A 804 26.48 23.13 1.75
C ASN A 804 25.54 22.06 2.34
N LEU A 805 25.80 21.58 3.56
CA LEU A 805 25.01 20.52 4.20
C LEU A 805 23.65 21.02 4.68
N ARG A 806 22.61 20.18 4.52
CA ARG A 806 21.26 20.47 5.07
C ARG A 806 21.19 20.30 6.58
N GLU A 807 21.87 19.29 7.11
CA GLU A 807 22.01 18.97 8.52
C GLU A 807 23.44 18.48 8.74
N LEU A 808 24.10 18.98 9.78
CA LEU A 808 25.41 18.48 10.19
C LEU A 808 25.19 17.31 11.16
N ILE A 809 25.77 16.14 10.89
CA ILE A 809 25.72 14.98 11.78
C ILE A 809 27.12 14.76 12.37
N LEU A 810 27.23 14.66 13.70
CA LEU A 810 28.50 14.48 14.41
C LEU A 810 28.39 13.38 15.49
N ASN A 811 29.47 12.64 15.70
CA ASN A 811 29.68 11.73 16.82
C ASN A 811 30.66 12.32 17.87
N GLY A 812 30.91 11.58 18.95
CA GLY A 812 31.79 12.02 20.05
C GLY A 812 33.24 12.28 19.64
N ARG A 813 33.79 11.55 18.66
CA ARG A 813 35.14 11.81 18.12
C ARG A 813 35.17 13.09 17.29
N ASP A 814 34.18 13.29 16.41
CA ASP A 814 34.08 14.51 15.60
C ASP A 814 34.01 15.76 16.50
N VAL A 815 33.19 15.70 17.55
CA VAL A 815 33.08 16.79 18.54
C VAL A 815 34.41 17.01 19.26
N THR A 816 35.07 15.95 19.73
CA THR A 816 36.37 16.06 20.42
C THR A 816 37.46 16.65 19.52
N MET A 817 37.51 16.22 18.25
CA MET A 817 38.43 16.75 17.24
C MET A 817 38.17 18.24 16.98
N LEU A 818 36.91 18.63 16.76
CA LEU A 818 36.55 20.03 16.52
C LEU A 818 36.78 20.91 17.76
N TRP A 819 36.73 20.35 18.96
CA TRP A 819 37.00 20.98 20.26
C TRP A 819 38.48 21.01 20.67
N ASN A 820 39.38 20.34 19.94
CA ASN A 820 40.84 20.41 20.16
C ASN A 820 41.57 21.20 19.06
N SER A 821 40.83 21.79 18.13
CA SER A 821 41.36 22.47 16.94
C SER A 821 41.69 23.96 17.20
N GLN A 822 42.49 24.59 16.33
CA GLN A 822 42.70 26.06 16.38
C GLN A 822 41.40 26.87 16.19
N PHE A 823 40.28 26.22 15.85
CA PHE A 823 38.97 26.84 15.74
C PHE A 823 38.19 26.94 17.06
N ASN A 824 38.78 26.55 18.20
CA ASN A 824 38.11 26.51 19.51
C ASN A 824 37.39 27.81 19.94
N HIS A 825 37.78 28.96 19.40
CA HIS A 825 37.13 30.25 19.68
C HIS A 825 36.40 30.86 18.47
N ARG A 826 36.29 30.15 17.33
CA ARG A 826 35.57 30.64 16.14
C ARG A 826 34.10 30.18 16.16
N PRO A 827 33.14 31.12 16.05
CA PRO A 827 31.73 30.77 15.90
C PRO A 827 31.41 30.20 14.51
N ILE A 828 30.44 29.29 14.45
CA ILE A 828 29.93 28.63 13.26
C ILE A 828 28.55 29.22 12.94
N TYR A 829 28.46 29.95 11.83
CA TYR A 829 27.24 30.67 11.42
C TYR A 829 26.39 29.93 10.37
N THR A 830 26.95 28.93 9.70
CA THR A 830 26.33 28.28 8.53
C THR A 830 25.31 27.20 8.88
N VAL A 831 25.49 26.52 10.01
CA VAL A 831 24.70 25.35 10.40
C VAL A 831 23.46 25.79 11.21
N LYS A 832 22.27 25.41 10.73
CA LYS A 832 20.99 25.59 11.43
C LYS A 832 20.46 24.32 12.08
N ASP A 833 20.77 23.18 11.48
CA ASP A 833 20.32 21.85 11.88
C ASP A 833 21.55 20.99 12.24
N LEU A 834 21.60 20.53 13.49
CA LEU A 834 22.69 19.71 14.01
C LEU A 834 22.11 18.44 14.64
N ARG A 835 22.72 17.29 14.31
CA ARG A 835 22.43 15.99 14.90
C ARG A 835 23.66 15.45 15.62
N LEU A 836 23.53 15.20 16.92
CA LEU A 836 24.52 14.47 17.71
C LEU A 836 24.09 13.00 17.83
N ARG A 837 24.95 12.06 17.45
CA ARG A 837 24.62 10.63 17.39
C ARG A 837 25.78 9.74 17.85
N CYS A 838 25.47 8.55 18.39
CA CYS A 838 26.46 7.52 18.73
C CYS A 838 27.46 7.88 19.84
N PHE A 839 27.02 8.63 20.86
CA PHE A 839 27.81 8.85 22.08
C PHE A 839 27.55 7.69 23.04
N HIS A 840 28.23 6.57 22.84
CA HIS A 840 27.91 5.31 23.53
C HIS A 840 28.60 5.14 24.89
N ASN A 841 29.66 5.90 25.17
CA ASN A 841 30.40 5.80 26.41
C ASN A 841 29.64 6.47 27.56
N GLU A 842 29.35 5.73 28.63
CA GLU A 842 28.57 6.21 29.78
C GLU A 842 29.28 7.29 30.62
N SER A 843 30.59 7.54 30.37
CA SER A 843 31.32 8.67 30.97
C SER A 843 31.35 9.94 30.10
N GLU A 844 30.80 9.93 28.88
CA GLU A 844 30.71 11.12 28.04
C GLU A 844 29.62 12.09 28.54
N ILE A 845 30.04 13.27 29.00
CA ILE A 845 29.14 14.37 29.32
C ILE A 845 28.64 14.99 28.01
N PHE A 846 27.37 15.41 27.97
CA PHE A 846 26.81 16.07 26.81
C PHE A 846 27.60 17.35 26.44
N PRO A 847 28.06 17.53 25.18
CA PRO A 847 29.04 18.55 24.81
C PRO A 847 28.39 19.94 24.60
N TYR A 848 27.73 20.48 25.63
CA TYR A 848 27.02 21.75 25.54
C TYR A 848 27.93 22.95 25.22
N SER A 849 29.14 23.00 25.79
CA SER A 849 30.10 24.08 25.52
C SER A 849 30.51 24.13 24.04
N PHE A 850 30.57 22.98 23.36
CA PHE A 850 30.77 22.89 21.92
C PHE A 850 29.57 23.45 21.13
N LEU A 851 28.35 23.22 21.61
CA LEU A 851 27.13 23.74 20.98
C LEU A 851 27.06 25.27 20.96
N GLN A 852 27.59 25.96 21.98
CA GLN A 852 27.61 27.44 22.03
C GLN A 852 28.34 28.08 20.84
N ARG A 853 29.18 27.33 20.12
CA ARG A 853 29.83 27.81 18.89
C ARG A 853 28.84 27.99 17.73
N PHE A 854 27.69 27.32 17.73
CA PHE A 854 26.72 27.33 16.64
C PHE A 854 25.68 28.46 16.82
N ILE A 855 26.06 29.68 16.45
CA ILE A 855 25.30 30.92 16.71
C ILE A 855 23.89 30.90 16.09
N ASN A 856 23.74 30.28 14.92
CA ASN A 856 22.49 30.23 14.16
C ASN A 856 21.74 28.90 14.29
N LEU A 857 22.03 28.07 15.29
CA LEU A 857 21.37 26.78 15.44
C LEU A 857 19.90 26.94 15.82
N GLU A 858 19.01 26.43 14.98
CA GLU A 858 17.56 26.43 15.20
C GLU A 858 17.04 25.05 15.61
N LYS A 859 17.67 23.96 15.12
CA LYS A 859 17.29 22.58 15.39
C LYS A 859 18.47 21.74 15.90
N LEU A 860 18.24 21.04 17.01
CA LEU A 860 19.14 20.08 17.63
C LEU A 860 18.43 18.74 17.76
N MET A 861 19.07 17.70 17.26
CA MET A 861 18.59 16.33 17.36
C MET A 861 19.66 15.47 18.05
N VAL A 862 19.29 14.71 19.07
CA VAL A 862 20.21 13.83 19.81
C VAL A 862 19.67 12.42 19.73
N THR A 863 20.45 11.48 19.18
CA THR A 863 19.96 10.14 18.83
C THR A 863 20.93 9.03 19.22
N CYS A 864 20.44 7.91 19.75
CA CYS A 864 21.25 6.70 19.96
C CYS A 864 22.54 7.00 20.77
N SER A 865 22.37 7.56 21.97
CA SER A 865 23.46 7.97 22.87
C SER A 865 23.14 7.60 24.32
N SER A 866 24.20 7.41 25.12
CA SER A 866 24.18 6.96 26.51
C SER A 866 24.16 8.11 27.54
N PHE A 867 23.93 9.35 27.11
CA PHE A 867 23.87 10.53 27.98
C PHE A 867 22.83 10.36 29.10
N THR A 868 23.23 10.64 30.34
CA THR A 868 22.34 10.69 31.51
C THR A 868 21.61 12.03 31.65
N GLU A 869 22.25 13.12 31.22
CA GLU A 869 21.71 14.47 31.16
C GLU A 869 22.11 15.18 29.86
N ILE A 870 21.28 16.12 29.38
CA ILE A 870 21.60 17.00 28.23
C ILE A 870 22.11 18.38 28.69
N PHE A 871 21.42 19.06 29.59
CA PHE A 871 21.76 20.44 30.02
C PHE A 871 22.24 20.50 31.47
N SER A 872 23.45 19.99 31.72
CA SER A 872 24.01 19.84 33.06
C SER A 872 24.47 21.12 33.74
N SER A 873 24.25 21.21 35.06
CA SER A 873 24.80 22.23 35.94
C SER A 873 26.29 21.97 36.28
N GLY A 874 27.15 22.04 35.26
CA GLY A 874 28.60 21.90 35.38
C GLY A 874 29.32 23.25 35.31
N SER A 875 30.11 23.56 36.33
CA SER A 875 30.80 24.85 36.48
C SER A 875 31.78 25.17 35.36
N PHE A 876 31.71 26.37 34.78
CA PHE A 876 32.85 26.97 34.09
C PHE A 876 32.99 28.47 34.38
N ASP A 877 34.12 28.82 34.99
CA ASP A 877 34.78 30.10 34.77
C ASP A 877 35.03 30.30 33.26
N THR A 878 34.60 31.42 32.71
CA THR A 878 35.41 32.32 31.83
C THR A 878 34.55 33.41 31.19
N GLY A 879 34.60 34.62 31.75
CA GLY A 879 34.70 35.94 31.06
C GLY A 879 33.84 36.35 29.84
N HIS A 880 32.95 35.51 29.31
CA HIS A 880 32.21 35.75 28.05
C HIS A 880 30.70 35.55 28.23
N SER A 881 30.10 36.40 29.04
CA SER A 881 28.66 36.68 28.97
C SER A 881 28.30 37.29 27.61
N GLU A 882 27.37 36.66 26.86
CA GLU A 882 26.19 37.32 26.21
C GLU A 882 25.55 36.49 25.07
N THR A 883 26.24 35.53 24.45
CA THR A 883 25.66 34.72 23.35
C THR A 883 24.85 33.51 23.85
N THR A 884 23.61 33.77 24.29
CA THR A 884 22.62 32.72 24.59
C THR A 884 22.11 32.05 23.32
N MET A 885 22.17 30.72 23.28
CA MET A 885 21.74 29.88 22.15
C MET A 885 20.20 29.86 22.05
N LYS A 886 19.64 30.09 20.86
CA LYS A 886 18.18 30.27 20.65
C LYS A 886 17.54 29.10 19.90
N LEU A 887 17.56 27.93 20.52
CA LEU A 887 17.02 26.71 19.95
C LEU A 887 15.48 26.80 19.77
N LYS A 888 14.98 26.47 18.58
CA LYS A 888 13.53 26.39 18.27
C LYS A 888 13.00 24.96 18.33
N LYS A 889 13.81 23.97 17.92
CA LYS A 889 13.42 22.56 17.92
C LYS A 889 14.45 21.66 18.59
N LEU A 890 14.00 20.88 19.57
CA LEU A 890 14.77 19.83 20.22
C LEU A 890 14.10 18.47 19.97
N VAL A 891 14.88 17.48 19.52
CA VAL A 891 14.42 16.11 19.29
C VAL A 891 15.36 15.11 19.96
N LEU A 892 14.83 14.27 20.84
CA LEU A 892 15.56 13.25 21.57
C LEU A 892 15.06 11.86 21.15
N VAL A 893 15.94 10.96 20.70
CA VAL A 893 15.56 9.63 20.18
C VAL A 893 16.48 8.54 20.73
N GLU A 894 15.91 7.47 21.29
CA GLU A 894 16.68 6.29 21.73
C GLU A 894 17.80 6.62 22.73
N LEU A 895 17.53 7.59 23.62
CA LEU A 895 18.42 7.92 24.74
C LEU A 895 18.01 7.09 25.95
N HIS A 896 18.42 5.82 25.96
CA HIS A 896 17.94 4.85 26.95
C HIS A 896 18.44 5.12 28.38
N ASN A 897 19.57 5.80 28.53
CA ASN A 897 20.18 6.18 29.81
C ASN A 897 19.80 7.60 30.27
N LEU A 898 18.97 8.35 29.52
CA LEU A 898 18.61 9.72 29.87
C LEU A 898 17.66 9.75 31.07
N GLU A 899 18.13 10.26 32.21
CA GLU A 899 17.34 10.37 33.44
C GLU A 899 16.61 11.73 33.53
N PHE A 900 17.28 12.81 33.15
CA PHE A 900 16.77 14.18 33.18
C PHE A 900 17.29 15.00 32.00
N ILE A 901 16.46 15.90 31.47
CA ILE A 901 16.87 16.77 30.34
C ILE A 901 17.72 17.95 30.82
N CYS A 902 17.39 18.49 31.99
CA CYS A 902 17.95 19.70 32.57
C CYS A 902 17.61 19.73 34.07
N GLY A 903 18.61 19.84 34.95
CA GLY A 903 18.40 19.97 36.39
C GLY A 903 17.75 21.30 36.81
N ASP A 904 16.91 21.26 37.85
CA ASP A 904 16.10 22.42 38.30
C ASP A 904 16.95 23.66 38.67
N ASN A 905 18.17 23.47 39.16
CA ASN A 905 19.12 24.52 39.56
C ASN A 905 20.16 24.88 38.47
N SER A 906 19.97 24.48 37.20
CA SER A 906 20.94 24.80 36.14
C SER A 906 20.79 26.25 35.64
N ASP A 907 21.92 26.90 35.32
CA ASP A 907 21.96 28.20 34.62
C ASP A 907 21.53 28.10 33.14
N MET A 908 21.21 26.88 32.67
CA MET A 908 21.01 26.54 31.25
C MET A 908 19.56 26.73 30.76
N GLN A 909 18.65 27.18 31.63
CA GLN A 909 17.21 27.34 31.34
C GLN A 909 16.94 28.19 30.08
N PHE A 910 17.81 29.17 29.80
CA PHE A 910 17.71 30.05 28.62
C PHE A 910 17.81 29.30 27.27
N ALA A 911 18.54 28.18 27.21
CA ALA A 911 18.72 27.42 25.98
C ALA A 911 17.43 26.73 25.50
N VAL A 912 16.54 26.37 26.44
CA VAL A 912 15.28 25.68 26.19
C VAL A 912 14.05 26.61 26.24
N GLN A 913 14.15 27.80 26.83
CA GLN A 913 13.08 28.81 26.92
C GLN A 913 12.46 29.18 25.56
N ASN A 914 13.27 29.16 24.49
CA ASN A 914 12.86 29.56 23.14
C ASN A 914 12.26 28.43 22.29
N LEU A 915 12.16 27.20 22.82
CA LEU A 915 11.64 26.05 22.06
C LEU A 915 10.20 26.28 21.60
N GLU A 916 9.96 26.01 20.32
CA GLU A 916 8.67 25.97 19.63
C GLU A 916 8.18 24.52 19.50
N VAL A 917 9.10 23.58 19.30
CA VAL A 917 8.81 22.15 19.11
C VAL A 917 9.75 21.31 19.99
N PHE A 918 9.17 20.44 20.81
CA PHE A 918 9.91 19.47 21.60
C PHE A 918 9.38 18.05 21.38
N GLU A 919 10.26 17.13 20.98
CA GLU A 919 9.88 15.74 20.67
C GLU A 919 10.81 14.73 21.34
N VAL A 920 10.26 13.73 22.03
CA VAL A 920 11.00 12.69 22.77
C VAL A 920 10.48 11.31 22.36
N PHE A 921 11.39 10.43 21.94
CA PHE A 921 11.08 9.09 21.42
C PHE A 921 11.97 8.01 22.02
N LYS A 922 11.38 6.92 22.53
CA LYS A 922 12.11 5.73 23.01
C LYS A 922 13.14 6.00 24.15
N CYS A 923 13.02 7.10 24.89
CA CYS A 923 13.86 7.37 26.07
C CYS A 923 13.30 6.58 27.26
N SER A 924 14.00 5.54 27.69
CA SER A 924 13.39 4.47 28.49
C SER A 924 13.30 4.75 29.99
N ILE A 925 14.28 5.47 30.57
CA ILE A 925 14.33 5.76 32.02
C ILE A 925 14.00 7.22 32.38
N LEU A 926 13.79 8.08 31.38
CA LEU A 926 13.42 9.48 31.56
C LEU A 926 12.11 9.57 32.34
N ARG A 927 12.14 10.19 33.54
CA ARG A 927 10.95 10.34 34.39
C ARG A 927 10.17 11.60 34.11
N ASN A 928 10.88 12.73 34.05
CA ASN A 928 10.32 14.07 33.89
C ASN A 928 10.68 14.65 32.53
N ILE A 929 9.67 15.08 31.78
CA ILE A 929 9.85 15.63 30.41
C ILE A 929 9.98 17.14 30.43
N VAL A 930 9.25 17.82 31.33
CA VAL A 930 9.27 19.28 31.43
C VAL A 930 9.86 19.66 32.80
N PRO A 931 11.06 20.27 32.86
CA PRO A 931 11.69 20.69 34.12
C PRO A 931 10.83 21.72 34.87
N SER A 932 10.87 21.72 36.21
CA SER A 932 9.96 22.53 37.02
C SER A 932 10.30 24.01 37.05
N SER A 933 11.58 24.35 36.81
CA SER A 933 12.09 25.72 36.80
C SER A 933 11.94 26.46 35.45
N VAL A 934 11.71 25.76 34.34
CA VAL A 934 11.76 26.36 32.99
C VAL A 934 10.41 26.95 32.56
N ARG A 935 10.43 28.22 32.12
CA ARG A 935 9.26 28.94 31.57
C ARG A 935 9.21 28.85 30.05
N PHE A 936 8.35 28.00 29.50
CA PHE A 936 8.26 27.75 28.05
C PHE A 936 7.35 28.75 27.31
N GLU A 937 7.88 29.94 26.99
CA GLU A 937 7.11 31.04 26.38
C GLU A 937 6.67 30.80 24.93
N LYS A 938 7.38 29.94 24.19
CA LYS A 938 7.19 29.73 22.74
C LYS A 938 6.69 28.34 22.36
N LEU A 939 6.59 27.41 23.30
CA LEU A 939 6.38 25.99 23.00
C LEU A 939 4.97 25.75 22.44
N GLU A 940 4.90 25.42 21.15
CA GLU A 940 3.65 25.16 20.43
C GLU A 940 3.33 23.66 20.31
N ARG A 941 4.36 22.80 20.27
CA ARG A 941 4.21 21.35 20.12
C ARG A 941 5.07 20.57 21.10
N VAL A 942 4.42 19.64 21.81
CA VAL A 942 5.08 18.59 22.59
C VAL A 942 4.66 17.23 22.03
N ARG A 943 5.64 16.38 21.71
CA ARG A 943 5.39 14.98 21.33
C ARG A 943 6.25 14.03 22.16
N VAL A 944 5.62 13.01 22.73
CA VAL A 944 6.27 12.00 23.55
C VAL A 944 5.80 10.64 23.06
N ALA A 945 6.72 9.72 22.75
CA ALA A 945 6.31 8.37 22.38
C ALA A 945 7.30 7.27 22.76
N PHE A 946 6.78 6.07 23.04
CA PHE A 946 7.56 4.89 23.40
C PHE A 946 8.50 5.07 24.61
N CYS A 947 8.21 6.04 25.49
CA CYS A 947 9.00 6.34 26.67
C CYS A 947 8.39 5.61 27.87
N VAL A 948 9.06 4.55 28.35
CA VAL A 948 8.47 3.60 29.31
C VAL A 948 8.44 4.18 30.73
N GLY A 949 9.56 4.74 31.22
CA GLY A 949 9.72 5.23 32.59
C GLY A 949 9.16 6.62 32.91
N VAL A 950 8.41 7.24 32.00
CA VAL A 950 7.76 8.53 32.24
C VAL A 950 6.53 8.30 33.10
N GLU A 951 6.48 8.91 34.29
CA GLU A 951 5.37 8.79 35.24
C GLU A 951 4.27 9.84 34.98
N ASN A 952 4.68 11.05 34.56
CA ASN A 952 3.81 12.16 34.14
C ASN A 952 4.54 13.07 33.14
N ILE A 953 3.81 13.85 32.35
CA ILE A 953 4.42 14.76 31.37
C ILE A 953 4.88 16.06 32.03
N MET A 954 4.04 16.63 32.89
CA MET A 954 4.25 17.93 33.52
C MET A 954 3.58 18.02 34.89
N LEU A 955 3.96 19.05 35.66
CA LEU A 955 3.35 19.44 36.94
C LEU A 955 2.30 20.56 36.74
N SER A 956 1.36 20.72 37.68
CA SER A 956 0.29 21.72 37.57
C SER A 956 0.84 23.16 37.54
N SER A 957 1.96 23.41 38.25
CA SER A 957 2.70 24.67 38.18
C SER A 957 3.35 24.97 36.82
N ILE A 958 3.60 23.95 36.01
CA ILE A 958 4.21 24.08 34.68
C ILE A 958 3.13 24.27 33.62
N ALA A 959 1.99 23.59 33.76
CA ALA A 959 0.88 23.67 32.81
C ALA A 959 0.34 25.11 32.65
N THR A 960 0.35 25.92 33.71
CA THR A 960 0.02 27.36 33.66
C THR A 960 1.07 28.22 32.95
N ASN A 961 2.28 27.69 32.72
CA ASN A 961 3.41 28.34 32.06
C ASN A 961 3.61 27.89 30.59
N LEU A 962 2.57 27.31 29.95
CA LEU A 962 2.56 26.87 28.55
C LEU A 962 1.59 27.69 27.66
N PRO A 963 1.74 29.02 27.56
CA PRO A 963 0.72 29.92 26.97
C PRO A 963 0.51 29.75 25.45
N LYS A 964 1.43 29.09 24.75
CA LYS A 964 1.35 28.88 23.29
C LYS A 964 1.14 27.42 22.86
N LEU A 965 1.02 26.48 23.79
CA LEU A 965 0.92 25.06 23.45
C LEU A 965 -0.34 24.79 22.63
N ARG A 966 -0.17 24.42 21.35
CA ARG A 966 -1.23 24.08 20.39
C ARG A 966 -1.46 22.58 20.26
N LYS A 967 -0.40 21.78 20.32
CA LYS A 967 -0.46 20.33 20.03
C LYS A 967 0.30 19.51 21.07
N LEU A 968 -0.41 18.62 21.76
CA LEU A 968 0.15 17.66 22.71
C LEU A 968 -0.15 16.24 22.23
N VAL A 969 0.90 15.44 22.01
CA VAL A 969 0.80 14.08 21.45
C VAL A 969 1.58 13.10 22.30
N ILE A 970 0.91 12.08 22.82
CA ILE A 970 1.48 11.10 23.74
C ILE A 970 1.07 9.70 23.24
N ASP A 971 2.02 8.95 22.67
CA ASP A 971 1.79 7.66 22.02
C ASP A 971 2.66 6.53 22.64
N ASN A 972 2.08 5.44 23.15
CA ASN A 972 2.81 4.23 23.61
C ASN A 972 3.74 4.42 24.84
N CYS A 973 3.35 5.22 25.82
CA CYS A 973 4.09 5.36 27.09
C CYS A 973 3.39 4.56 28.19
N GLU A 974 4.10 3.61 28.81
CA GLU A 974 3.47 2.57 29.64
C GLU A 974 3.16 3.02 31.07
N MET A 975 4.09 3.72 31.75
CA MET A 975 3.98 4.05 33.18
C MET A 975 3.20 5.35 33.49
N ILE A 976 2.67 6.04 32.48
CA ILE A 976 1.96 7.32 32.71
C ILE A 976 0.61 7.05 33.36
N GLU A 977 0.48 7.32 34.67
CA GLU A 977 -0.81 7.29 35.37
C GLU A 977 -1.62 8.57 35.17
N VAL A 978 -0.94 9.72 35.05
CA VAL A 978 -1.55 11.05 34.88
C VAL A 978 -0.75 11.90 33.89
N ILE A 979 -1.43 12.68 33.03
CA ILE A 979 -0.72 13.57 32.11
C ILE A 979 -0.13 14.77 32.86
N VAL A 980 -0.94 15.37 33.74
CA VAL A 980 -0.57 16.48 34.62
C VAL A 980 -0.62 16.00 36.06
N ALA A 981 0.48 16.10 36.79
CA ALA A 981 0.55 15.80 38.22
C ALA A 981 0.27 17.05 39.08
N SER A 982 -0.24 16.84 40.30
CA SER A 982 -0.58 17.90 41.26
C SER A 982 0.63 18.31 42.10
N ASN A 983 0.73 19.59 42.49
CA ASN A 983 1.84 20.10 43.31
C ASN A 983 1.49 20.17 44.82
N LYS A 984 0.21 20.05 45.19
CA LYS A 984 -0.25 20.12 46.59
C LYS A 984 -1.37 19.12 46.87
N GLU A 985 -1.51 18.75 48.14
CA GLU A 985 -2.52 17.79 48.62
C GLU A 985 -3.95 18.36 48.66
N ASN A 986 -4.11 19.69 48.69
CA ASN A 986 -5.41 20.39 48.66
C ASN A 986 -5.43 21.46 47.55
N ASP A 987 -5.26 21.00 46.30
CA ASP A 987 -5.18 21.84 45.11
C ASP A 987 -6.59 22.17 44.56
N ALA A 988 -7.14 23.34 44.96
CA ALA A 988 -8.37 23.92 44.42
C ALA A 988 -8.07 25.24 43.68
N GLY A 989 -8.46 25.32 42.40
CA GLY A 989 -8.15 26.46 41.53
C GLY A 989 -8.61 26.25 40.08
N GLU A 990 -8.00 26.98 39.14
CA GLU A 990 -8.30 26.88 37.70
C GLU A 990 -7.01 26.75 36.87
N LEU A 991 -7.00 25.85 35.89
CA LEU A 991 -5.85 25.51 35.05
C LEU A 991 -6.30 25.50 33.58
N ALA A 992 -5.75 26.40 32.76
CA ALA A 992 -6.28 26.73 31.45
C ALA A 992 -5.24 26.54 30.32
N PHE A 993 -5.51 25.63 29.40
CA PHE A 993 -4.74 25.39 28.18
C PHE A 993 -5.25 26.30 27.04
N LEU A 994 -4.95 27.60 27.14
CA LEU A 994 -5.56 28.65 26.32
C LEU A 994 -5.40 28.50 24.79
N LYS A 995 -4.36 27.81 24.34
CA LYS A 995 -4.02 27.64 22.91
C LYS A 995 -4.10 26.21 22.38
N LEU A 996 -4.44 25.23 23.22
CA LEU A 996 -4.39 23.82 22.83
C LEU A 996 -5.53 23.51 21.85
N GLU A 997 -5.18 23.14 20.61
CA GLU A 997 -6.09 22.84 19.49
C GLU A 997 -6.26 21.32 19.32
N PHE A 998 -5.18 20.55 19.54
CA PHE A 998 -5.11 19.11 19.31
C PHE A 998 -4.46 18.39 20.49
N LEU A 999 -5.17 17.39 21.03
CA LEU A 999 -4.68 16.48 22.06
C LEU A 999 -4.82 15.04 21.57
N ARG A 1000 -3.74 14.26 21.66
CA ARG A 1000 -3.73 12.82 21.35
C ARG A 1000 -3.09 12.03 22.49
N LEU A 1001 -3.85 11.08 23.01
CA LEU A 1001 -3.49 10.12 24.04
C LEU A 1001 -3.71 8.73 23.43
N TYR A 1002 -2.66 7.96 23.18
CA TYR A 1002 -2.80 6.69 22.48
C TYR A 1002 -1.89 5.59 23.03
N ASN A 1003 -2.46 4.42 23.30
CA ASN A 1003 -1.75 3.26 23.86
C ASN A 1003 -1.04 3.58 25.20
N LEU A 1004 -1.81 4.12 26.15
CA LEU A 1004 -1.35 4.51 27.50
C LEU A 1004 -2.06 3.62 28.54
N PRO A 1005 -1.61 2.38 28.75
CA PRO A 1005 -2.38 1.36 29.46
C PRO A 1005 -2.64 1.69 30.94
N HIS A 1006 -1.73 2.40 31.62
CA HIS A 1006 -1.89 2.78 33.03
C HIS A 1006 -2.54 4.16 33.26
N LEU A 1007 -2.91 4.89 32.19
CA LEU A 1007 -3.47 6.23 32.32
C LEU A 1007 -4.84 6.18 33.01
N ARG A 1008 -4.94 6.77 34.21
CA ARG A 1008 -6.19 6.85 34.99
C ARG A 1008 -6.98 8.13 34.72
N SER A 1009 -6.28 9.25 34.52
CA SER A 1009 -6.90 10.54 34.19
C SER A 1009 -5.91 11.50 33.52
N PHE A 1010 -6.43 12.56 32.87
CA PHE A 1010 -5.57 13.63 32.37
C PHE A 1010 -4.97 14.44 33.54
N TYR A 1011 -5.75 14.70 34.59
CA TYR A 1011 -5.33 15.37 35.80
C TYR A 1011 -6.14 14.89 37.01
N LYS A 1012 -5.45 14.56 38.12
CA LYS A 1012 -6.04 13.92 39.31
C LYS A 1012 -6.44 14.89 40.44
N GLY A 1013 -5.99 16.15 40.39
CA GLY A 1013 -6.36 17.15 41.40
C GLY A 1013 -7.73 17.80 41.14
N ASN A 1014 -8.11 18.76 42.00
CA ASN A 1014 -9.45 19.37 42.02
C ASN A 1014 -9.50 20.74 41.32
N TYR A 1015 -8.47 21.12 40.56
CA TYR A 1015 -8.52 22.29 39.67
C TYR A 1015 -9.55 22.10 38.54
N ASN A 1016 -10.30 23.16 38.24
CA ASN A 1016 -11.14 23.25 37.05
C ASN A 1016 -10.25 23.36 35.80
N LEU A 1017 -10.53 22.54 34.79
CA LEU A 1017 -9.74 22.48 33.55
C LEU A 1017 -10.44 23.22 32.41
N LYS A 1018 -9.77 24.23 31.83
CA LYS A 1018 -10.25 25.00 30.68
C LYS A 1018 -9.45 24.71 29.41
N PHE A 1019 -10.16 24.34 28.34
CA PHE A 1019 -9.64 24.06 27.00
C PHE A 1019 -10.40 24.91 25.94
N PRO A 1020 -10.26 26.25 25.94
CA PRO A 1020 -11.11 27.13 25.14
C PRO A 1020 -10.93 27.00 23.61
N LEU A 1021 -9.81 26.41 23.15
CA LEU A 1021 -9.52 26.23 21.72
C LEU A 1021 -9.40 24.76 21.29
N LEU A 1022 -9.64 23.78 22.17
CA LEU A 1022 -9.47 22.37 21.84
C LEU A 1022 -10.55 21.93 20.85
N GLN A 1023 -10.15 21.61 19.63
CA GLN A 1023 -11.04 21.20 18.54
C GLN A 1023 -11.10 19.68 18.42
N LYS A 1024 -9.96 19.00 18.61
CA LYS A 1024 -9.82 17.57 18.34
C LYS A 1024 -9.08 16.85 19.46
N LEU A 1025 -9.77 15.87 20.06
CA LEU A 1025 -9.24 14.95 21.05
C LEU A 1025 -9.26 13.52 20.50
N VAL A 1026 -8.11 12.85 20.56
CA VAL A 1026 -7.97 11.42 20.22
C VAL A 1026 -7.57 10.65 21.48
N VAL A 1027 -8.36 9.67 21.90
CA VAL A 1027 -8.08 8.80 23.07
C VAL A 1027 -8.31 7.34 22.68
N GLY A 1028 -7.24 6.57 22.47
CA GLY A 1028 -7.36 5.16 22.06
C GLY A 1028 -6.40 4.24 22.79
N LYS A 1029 -6.82 3.01 23.11
CA LYS A 1029 -6.01 2.03 23.88
C LYS A 1029 -5.46 2.57 25.22
N CYS A 1030 -6.29 3.30 25.97
CA CYS A 1030 -5.96 3.81 27.31
C CYS A 1030 -6.88 3.14 28.33
N ASP A 1031 -6.70 1.84 28.57
CA ASP A 1031 -7.78 0.98 29.06
C ASP A 1031 -8.10 1.10 30.56
N MET A 1032 -7.33 1.88 31.33
CA MET A 1032 -7.59 2.18 32.75
C MET A 1032 -8.06 3.63 33.03
N ILE A 1033 -8.44 4.39 31.99
CA ILE A 1033 -8.92 5.77 32.18
C ILE A 1033 -10.33 5.75 32.79
N GLU A 1034 -10.46 6.28 34.00
CA GLU A 1034 -11.71 6.32 34.76
C GLU A 1034 -12.48 7.60 34.44
N THR A 1035 -11.80 8.75 34.51
CA THR A 1035 -12.32 10.08 34.20
C THR A 1035 -11.26 10.91 33.47
N PHE A 1036 -11.64 12.02 32.83
CA PHE A 1036 -10.66 12.94 32.27
C PHE A 1036 -10.05 13.83 33.37
N SER A 1037 -10.87 14.39 34.27
CA SER A 1037 -10.39 15.06 35.51
C SER A 1037 -11.46 15.17 36.60
N ASN A 1038 -11.05 15.31 37.87
CA ASN A 1038 -11.96 15.43 39.01
C ASN A 1038 -12.60 16.82 39.17
N GLY A 1039 -11.98 17.89 38.66
CA GLY A 1039 -12.53 19.24 38.65
C GLY A 1039 -13.47 19.53 37.47
N VAL A 1040 -14.13 20.69 37.47
CA VAL A 1040 -15.07 21.08 36.41
C VAL A 1040 -14.33 21.28 35.08
N LEU A 1041 -14.79 20.60 34.03
CA LEU A 1041 -14.24 20.66 32.68
C LEU A 1041 -14.98 21.66 31.79
N SER A 1042 -14.23 22.46 31.03
CA SER A 1042 -14.77 23.42 30.07
C SER A 1042 -13.96 23.36 28.77
N ALA A 1043 -14.48 22.64 27.76
CA ALA A 1043 -13.87 22.48 26.43
C ALA A 1043 -14.85 22.93 25.32
N PRO A 1044 -15.21 24.23 25.24
CA PRO A 1044 -16.37 24.71 24.45
C PRO A 1044 -16.25 24.54 22.93
N LYS A 1045 -15.07 24.24 22.39
CA LYS A 1045 -14.85 23.95 20.96
C LYS A 1045 -14.75 22.45 20.64
N LEU A 1046 -14.68 21.59 21.65
CA LEU A 1046 -14.59 20.15 21.45
C LEU A 1046 -15.99 19.59 21.22
N ARG A 1047 -16.27 19.16 19.98
CA ARG A 1047 -17.58 18.61 19.59
C ARG A 1047 -17.64 17.08 19.61
N ALA A 1048 -16.49 16.41 19.54
CA ALA A 1048 -16.40 14.96 19.62
C ALA A 1048 -14.99 14.45 19.97
N VAL A 1049 -14.94 13.21 20.46
CA VAL A 1049 -13.73 12.46 20.81
C VAL A 1049 -13.58 11.26 19.89
N HIS A 1050 -12.35 11.03 19.41
CA HIS A 1050 -11.99 9.97 18.47
C HIS A 1050 -11.28 8.80 19.19
N VAL A 1051 -11.80 7.58 19.06
CA VAL A 1051 -11.49 6.50 20.03
C VAL A 1051 -10.65 5.34 19.47
N THR A 1052 -10.44 5.27 18.15
CA THR A 1052 -9.80 4.11 17.49
C THR A 1052 -8.41 4.40 16.89
N PRO A 1053 -7.61 3.37 16.53
CA PRO A 1053 -6.27 3.53 15.95
C PRO A 1053 -6.22 4.31 14.64
N SER A 1054 -7.28 4.20 13.83
CA SER A 1054 -7.37 4.81 12.50
C SER A 1054 -8.13 6.13 12.59
N LEU A 1055 -7.78 7.12 11.76
CA LEU A 1055 -8.52 8.38 11.60
C LEU A 1055 -9.94 8.20 10.99
N LYS A 1056 -10.41 6.95 10.85
CA LYS A 1056 -11.70 6.54 10.29
C LYS A 1056 -12.65 5.88 11.31
N GLY A 1057 -12.28 5.85 12.60
CA GLY A 1057 -13.18 5.39 13.67
C GLY A 1057 -14.38 6.30 13.91
N PRO A 1058 -15.44 5.80 14.58
CA PRO A 1058 -16.58 6.61 14.96
C PRO A 1058 -16.19 7.70 15.95
N TRP A 1059 -16.81 8.87 15.78
CA TRP A 1059 -16.74 9.99 16.68
C TRP A 1059 -17.76 9.81 17.81
N SER A 1060 -17.44 10.29 19.01
CA SER A 1060 -18.28 10.10 20.20
C SER A 1060 -18.36 11.37 21.05
N TRP A 1061 -19.56 11.70 21.53
CA TRP A 1061 -19.78 12.82 22.44
C TRP A 1061 -21.03 12.57 23.28
N ASN A 1062 -20.93 12.79 24.59
CA ASN A 1062 -22.01 12.58 25.55
C ASN A 1062 -22.35 13.85 26.35
N GLY A 1063 -22.16 15.03 25.75
CA GLY A 1063 -22.49 16.33 26.36
C GLY A 1063 -21.31 16.96 27.10
N ASP A 1064 -20.66 16.18 27.98
CA ASP A 1064 -19.40 16.57 28.63
C ASP A 1064 -18.29 15.53 28.44
N LEU A 1065 -17.05 15.95 28.68
CA LEU A 1065 -15.87 15.14 28.41
C LEU A 1065 -15.67 13.99 29.42
N ASN A 1066 -16.06 14.13 30.69
CA ASN A 1066 -15.95 13.05 31.66
C ASN A 1066 -16.97 11.95 31.34
N THR A 1067 -18.26 12.27 31.20
CA THR A 1067 -19.29 11.29 30.82
C THR A 1067 -19.02 10.67 29.44
N THR A 1068 -18.37 11.40 28.52
CA THR A 1068 -17.89 10.83 27.25
C THR A 1068 -16.84 9.75 27.49
N ILE A 1069 -15.80 10.04 28.28
CA ILE A 1069 -14.77 9.04 28.63
C ILE A 1069 -15.38 7.87 29.43
N GLU A 1070 -16.14 8.13 30.48
CA GLU A 1070 -16.75 7.10 31.34
C GLU A 1070 -17.57 6.09 30.53
N LYS A 1071 -18.45 6.54 29.64
CA LYS A 1071 -19.25 5.65 28.79
C LYS A 1071 -18.39 4.82 27.82
N LEU A 1072 -17.40 5.45 27.19
CA LEU A 1072 -16.50 4.80 26.23
C LEU A 1072 -15.69 3.64 26.81
N PHE A 1073 -15.40 3.67 28.12
CA PHE A 1073 -14.66 2.62 28.80
C PHE A 1073 -15.56 1.69 29.63
N ALA A 1074 -16.76 2.13 30.03
CA ALA A 1074 -17.79 1.26 30.62
C ALA A 1074 -18.30 0.20 29.64
N GLU A 1075 -18.55 0.55 28.37
CA GLU A 1075 -19.06 -0.40 27.36
C GLU A 1075 -18.07 -1.52 27.02
N LYS A 1076 -16.75 -1.26 27.13
CA LYS A 1076 -15.71 -2.29 26.96
C LYS A 1076 -15.81 -3.43 27.99
N GLY A 1077 -16.36 -3.17 29.18
CA GLY A 1077 -16.56 -4.19 30.22
C GLY A 1077 -17.48 -5.35 29.77
N TYR A 1078 -18.45 -5.07 28.90
CA TYR A 1078 -19.34 -6.10 28.34
C TYR A 1078 -18.68 -6.92 27.23
N ILE A 1079 -17.84 -6.31 26.39
CA ILE A 1079 -17.17 -6.98 25.26
C ILE A 1079 -16.10 -7.95 25.76
N PHE A 1080 -15.40 -7.63 26.85
CA PHE A 1080 -14.41 -8.53 27.44
C PHE A 1080 -15.04 -9.83 27.99
N LEU A 1081 -16.28 -9.76 28.49
CA LEU A 1081 -17.02 -10.95 28.93
C LEU A 1081 -17.50 -11.80 27.73
N GLN A 1082 -18.05 -11.19 26.67
CA GLN A 1082 -18.47 -11.97 25.48
C GLN A 1082 -17.30 -12.72 24.82
N ASN A 1083 -16.11 -12.11 24.72
CA ASN A 1083 -14.93 -12.77 24.14
C ASN A 1083 -14.34 -13.91 25.00
N VAL A 1084 -14.70 -14.00 26.29
CA VAL A 1084 -14.36 -15.15 27.14
C VAL A 1084 -15.39 -16.28 27.00
N PHE A 1085 -16.65 -15.97 26.68
CA PHE A 1085 -17.70 -16.98 26.52
C PHE A 1085 -17.81 -17.58 25.10
N ILE A 1086 -17.38 -16.88 24.04
CA ILE A 1086 -17.44 -17.41 22.65
C ILE A 1086 -16.38 -18.51 22.38
N ASN A 1087 -15.32 -18.61 23.18
CA ASN A 1087 -14.25 -19.61 23.02
C ASN A 1087 -14.42 -20.89 23.88
N ARG A 1088 -15.67 -21.32 24.16
CA ARG A 1088 -15.92 -22.58 24.89
C ARG A 1088 -16.95 -23.54 24.31
N ASP A 1089 -17.68 -23.18 23.25
CA ASP A 1089 -18.70 -24.04 22.64
C ASP A 1089 -18.31 -24.57 21.24
N ILE A 1090 -17.19 -25.28 21.17
CA ILE A 1090 -16.98 -26.34 20.17
C ILE A 1090 -16.48 -27.59 20.90
N GLY A 1091 -17.36 -28.58 21.10
CA GLY A 1091 -16.97 -29.92 21.51
C GLY A 1091 -17.68 -30.51 22.73
N ARG A 1092 -18.98 -30.80 22.61
CA ARG A 1092 -19.58 -32.08 23.07
C ARG A 1092 -21.04 -32.22 22.66
N GLN A 1093 -21.31 -33.23 21.82
CA GLN A 1093 -22.63 -33.87 21.79
C GLN A 1093 -22.80 -34.79 23.00
N ASP A 1094 -24.05 -34.92 23.43
CA ASP A 1094 -24.65 -36.00 24.24
C ASP A 1094 -23.94 -36.51 25.51
N LEU A 1095 -24.60 -36.27 26.66
CA LEU A 1095 -25.19 -37.36 27.48
C LEU A 1095 -26.02 -36.84 28.68
N LYS A 1096 -27.34 -37.08 28.60
CA LYS A 1096 -28.31 -37.42 29.67
C LYS A 1096 -28.32 -36.67 31.04
N LEU A 1097 -29.42 -35.94 31.25
CA LEU A 1097 -30.40 -36.11 32.36
C LEU A 1097 -29.89 -36.53 33.77
N GLN A 1098 -30.04 -35.65 34.77
CA GLN A 1098 -30.98 -35.80 35.90
C GLN A 1098 -31.02 -34.56 36.82
N GLY A 1099 -31.99 -34.51 37.75
CA GLY A 1099 -32.34 -33.34 38.61
C GLY A 1099 -31.25 -32.84 39.58
N SER A 1100 -31.50 -31.86 40.45
CA SER A 1100 -32.79 -31.43 41.02
C SER A 1100 -32.78 -29.99 41.55
N THR A 1101 -33.97 -29.47 41.87
CA THR A 1101 -34.28 -28.15 42.44
C THR A 1101 -33.85 -27.89 43.90
N GLN A 1102 -33.92 -26.61 44.32
CA GLN A 1102 -34.08 -26.05 45.70
C GLN A 1102 -32.81 -25.54 46.44
N VAL A 1103 -32.85 -24.46 47.28
CA VAL A 1103 -33.69 -23.23 47.32
C VAL A 1103 -33.11 -22.20 48.36
N LEU A 1104 -33.31 -20.89 48.11
CA LEU A 1104 -33.30 -19.70 49.03
C LEU A 1104 -32.15 -19.37 50.02
N HIS A 1105 -31.76 -18.08 49.98
CA HIS A 1105 -31.42 -17.14 51.10
C HIS A 1105 -30.21 -17.46 52.03
N GLY A 1106 -29.46 -16.50 52.58
CA GLY A 1106 -29.45 -15.03 52.47
C GLY A 1106 -28.72 -14.38 53.67
N GLN A 1107 -28.25 -13.13 53.54
CA GLN A 1107 -27.63 -12.26 54.59
C GLN A 1107 -26.24 -12.68 55.16
N ARG A 1108 -25.40 -11.83 55.79
CA ARG A 1108 -25.07 -10.36 55.72
C ARG A 1108 -23.89 -10.10 56.72
N ILE A 1109 -23.26 -8.90 56.69
CA ILE A 1109 -22.50 -8.24 57.79
C ILE A 1109 -20.96 -8.47 57.93
N ASN A 1110 -20.23 -7.44 57.47
CA ASN A 1110 -19.15 -6.64 58.09
C ASN A 1110 -17.84 -7.19 58.71
N SER A 1111 -16.74 -6.58 58.22
CA SER A 1111 -15.60 -5.95 58.93
C SER A 1111 -14.68 -6.75 59.85
N TRP A 1112 -13.35 -6.56 59.71
CA TRP A 1112 -12.40 -6.18 60.79
C TRP A 1112 -11.16 -5.49 60.18
N GLN A 1113 -10.38 -4.76 61.01
CA GLN A 1113 -9.34 -3.81 60.58
C GLN A 1113 -7.89 -4.35 60.66
N LYS A 1114 -6.98 -3.61 59.98
CA LYS A 1114 -5.52 -3.36 60.18
C LYS A 1114 -4.99 -3.40 61.66
N PRO A 1115 -3.66 -3.26 61.98
CA PRO A 1115 -2.50 -2.83 61.15
C PRO A 1115 -1.08 -3.48 61.36
N ASP A 1116 -0.16 -3.10 60.45
CA ASP A 1116 1.27 -2.65 60.57
C ASP A 1116 2.55 -3.48 60.89
N MET A 1117 3.56 -3.15 60.05
CA MET A 1117 5.01 -2.89 60.25
C MET A 1117 6.12 -3.99 60.34
N HIS A 1118 6.94 -3.99 59.27
CA HIS A 1118 8.42 -4.10 59.14
C HIS A 1118 9.33 -4.75 60.22
N ILE A 1119 10.29 -5.58 59.79
CA ILE A 1119 11.75 -5.27 59.68
C ILE A 1119 12.53 -6.46 59.03
N SER A 1120 13.81 -6.24 58.69
CA SER A 1120 14.71 -6.95 57.75
C SER A 1120 15.38 -8.29 58.19
N LYS A 1121 15.72 -9.14 57.18
CA LYS A 1121 17.00 -9.90 56.86
C LYS A 1121 17.95 -10.42 57.99
N PRO A 1122 18.91 -11.38 57.74
CA PRO A 1122 19.19 -12.25 56.56
C PRO A 1122 19.58 -13.74 56.86
N ALA A 1123 20.02 -14.47 55.81
CA ALA A 1123 21.16 -15.44 55.76
C ALA A 1123 20.94 -16.99 55.69
N LEU A 1124 21.34 -17.56 54.53
CA LEU A 1124 22.22 -18.74 54.27
C LEU A 1124 22.13 -20.03 55.11
N MET A 1125 21.93 -21.19 54.45
CA MET A 1125 23.01 -22.19 54.24
C MET A 1125 22.66 -23.29 53.19
N CYS A 1126 23.59 -24.24 52.96
CA CYS A 1126 23.79 -24.98 51.70
C CYS A 1126 23.36 -26.47 51.69
N THR A 1127 23.62 -27.12 50.53
CA THR A 1127 23.79 -28.59 50.24
C THR A 1127 22.55 -29.42 49.85
N ALA A 1128 22.64 -30.52 49.07
CA ALA A 1128 23.49 -30.88 47.90
C ALA A 1128 23.08 -32.30 47.37
N LEU A 1129 23.11 -32.53 46.03
CA LEU A 1129 23.28 -33.85 45.36
C LEU A 1129 22.13 -34.91 45.55
N GLN A 1130 21.85 -35.92 44.70
CA GLN A 1130 22.47 -36.47 43.48
C GLN A 1130 21.53 -37.39 42.61
N TYR A 1131 21.86 -37.52 41.31
CA TYR A 1131 21.60 -38.58 40.29
C TYR A 1131 20.37 -39.53 40.23
N SER A 1132 19.73 -39.58 39.05
CA SER A 1132 19.75 -40.72 38.06
C SER A 1132 18.79 -40.42 36.86
N THR A 1133 19.25 -40.19 35.61
CA THR A 1133 19.51 -41.16 34.49
C THR A 1133 18.31 -42.05 34.13
N ASN A 1134 17.62 -41.95 32.97
CA ASN A 1134 18.15 -42.10 31.60
C ASN A 1134 17.11 -41.77 30.48
N THR A 1135 17.63 -41.43 29.27
CA THR A 1135 17.07 -41.59 27.88
C THR A 1135 15.67 -41.05 27.51
N LEU A 1136 15.35 -40.63 26.27
CA LEU A 1136 15.97 -39.94 25.11
C LEU A 1136 15.00 -40.15 23.91
N ALA A 1137 14.75 -39.10 23.11
CA ALA A 1137 14.12 -39.12 21.75
C ALA A 1137 12.63 -39.58 21.65
N ALA A 1138 11.76 -39.04 20.77
CA ALA A 1138 11.83 -37.89 19.84
C ALA A 1138 10.42 -37.26 19.64
N ALA A 1139 10.33 -36.15 18.88
CA ALA A 1139 9.13 -35.30 18.69
C ALA A 1139 8.13 -35.85 17.62
N PRO A 1140 7.01 -35.15 17.32
CA PRO A 1140 7.05 -33.95 16.48
C PRO A 1140 6.23 -32.73 16.98
N GLU A 1141 6.19 -31.70 16.14
CA GLU A 1141 5.89 -30.28 16.39
C GLU A 1141 4.40 -29.93 16.59
N LEU A 1142 4.14 -28.81 17.29
CA LEU A 1142 3.62 -27.55 16.72
C LEU A 1142 3.10 -26.61 17.82
N LEU A 1143 3.67 -25.39 17.92
CA LEU A 1143 2.92 -24.19 18.33
C LEU A 1143 3.72 -22.90 18.13
N LEU A 1144 3.06 -21.88 17.60
CA LEU A 1144 3.50 -20.48 17.69
C LEU A 1144 3.58 -20.05 19.16
N ASN A 1145 4.60 -19.25 19.53
CA ASN A 1145 4.33 -17.85 19.90
C ASN A 1145 5.56 -16.98 20.15
N TYR A 1146 5.38 -15.69 19.87
CA TYR A 1146 6.29 -14.60 20.24
C TYR A 1146 6.45 -14.48 21.76
N ARG A 1147 7.69 -14.40 22.25
CA ARG A 1147 8.05 -13.36 23.25
C ARG A 1147 9.55 -13.07 23.32
N VAL A 1148 9.87 -11.78 23.27
CA VAL A 1148 11.22 -11.21 23.34
C VAL A 1148 11.66 -11.04 24.80
N ARG A 1149 12.89 -11.46 25.16
CA ARG A 1149 13.84 -10.62 25.92
C ARG A 1149 15.27 -11.18 26.01
N ARG A 1150 16.16 -10.49 25.30
CA ARG A 1150 17.62 -10.26 25.52
C ARG A 1150 18.30 -10.99 26.69
N ARG A 1151 19.46 -11.59 26.39
CA ARG A 1151 20.71 -11.34 27.15
C ARG A 1151 21.96 -11.66 26.32
N THR A 1152 22.72 -10.63 25.97
CA THR A 1152 24.12 -10.74 25.53
C THR A 1152 25.03 -10.96 26.74
N ARG A 1153 26.02 -11.85 26.63
CA ARG A 1153 27.33 -11.72 27.31
C ARG A 1153 28.44 -12.27 26.41
N PRO A 1154 29.68 -11.77 26.53
CA PRO A 1154 30.68 -11.84 25.47
C PRO A 1154 31.75 -12.93 25.66
N HIS A 1155 32.49 -13.17 24.59
CA HIS A 1155 33.85 -13.73 24.47
C HIS A 1155 34.34 -14.78 25.49
N ARG A 1156 34.79 -15.93 24.96
CA ARG A 1156 36.18 -16.33 25.12
C ARG A 1156 36.69 -17.08 23.90
N SER A 1157 37.75 -16.53 23.30
CA SER A 1157 38.57 -17.17 22.28
C SER A 1157 39.43 -18.27 22.90
N PHE A 1158 39.66 -19.35 22.15
CA PHE A 1158 40.86 -20.17 22.30
C PHE A 1158 41.45 -20.45 20.92
N VAL A 1159 42.71 -20.05 20.77
CA VAL A 1159 43.55 -20.33 19.60
C VAL A 1159 44.45 -21.50 19.98
N MET A 1160 44.56 -22.51 19.10
CA MET A 1160 45.83 -23.14 18.68
C MET A 1160 45.52 -24.18 17.58
N VAL A 1161 45.98 -23.95 16.35
CA VAL A 1161 47.22 -24.49 15.74
C VAL A 1161 47.00 -25.88 15.11
N GLY A 1162 47.18 -25.97 13.78
CA GLY A 1162 47.28 -27.23 13.02
C GLY A 1162 48.72 -27.78 13.03
N PRO A 1163 49.26 -28.42 11.95
CA PRO A 1163 48.69 -28.61 10.61
C PRO A 1163 48.99 -30.02 9.99
N MET A 1164 48.80 -30.12 8.65
CA MET A 1164 49.47 -31.02 7.69
C MET A 1164 48.89 -32.42 7.33
N PHE A 1165 48.65 -32.60 6.00
CA PHE A 1165 49.13 -33.65 5.05
C PHE A 1165 49.16 -35.14 5.51
N THR A 1166 48.76 -36.20 4.80
CA THR A 1166 48.47 -36.55 3.36
C THR A 1166 47.39 -37.67 3.32
N GLY A 1167 46.87 -38.21 2.19
CA GLY A 1167 46.96 -37.88 0.75
C GLY A 1167 47.21 -39.09 -0.20
N ARG A 1168 46.45 -39.18 -1.30
CA ARG A 1168 46.45 -40.14 -2.45
C ARG A 1168 45.63 -41.45 -2.37
N ASN A 1169 44.74 -41.57 -3.35
CA ASN A 1169 44.41 -42.71 -4.24
C ASN A 1169 44.27 -44.13 -3.67
N LEU A 1170 43.12 -44.77 -3.94
CA LEU A 1170 43.04 -45.87 -4.93
C LEU A 1170 41.60 -46.20 -5.35
N SER A 1171 41.48 -47.06 -6.36
CA SER A 1171 40.34 -47.30 -7.25
C SER A 1171 39.27 -48.27 -6.74
N GLN A 1172 38.01 -47.97 -7.06
CA GLN A 1172 37.06 -48.84 -7.75
C GLN A 1172 36.98 -50.33 -7.33
N ALA A 1173 35.99 -50.67 -6.48
CA ALA A 1173 35.32 -51.97 -6.49
C ALA A 1173 33.89 -51.84 -5.90
N GLN A 1174 32.95 -52.58 -6.49
CA GLN A 1174 31.51 -52.53 -6.24
C GLN A 1174 31.11 -52.97 -4.82
N LEU A 1175 29.96 -52.47 -4.33
CA LEU A 1175 28.92 -53.32 -3.72
C LEU A 1175 27.56 -52.60 -3.70
N MET A 1176 26.51 -53.35 -4.01
CA MET A 1176 25.10 -52.96 -3.86
C MET A 1176 24.64 -53.21 -2.43
N ASP A 1177 23.83 -52.30 -1.91
CA ASP A 1177 22.53 -52.54 -1.22
C ASP A 1177 22.10 -51.19 -0.62
N LEU A 1178 21.27 -50.42 -1.32
CA LEU A 1178 19.79 -50.45 -1.22
C LEU A 1178 19.26 -49.95 0.14
N TYR A 1179 19.21 -48.63 0.27
CA TYR A 1179 18.06 -47.91 0.84
C TYR A 1179 18.01 -46.48 0.25
N ASP A 1180 16.92 -46.18 -0.44
CA ASP A 1180 16.28 -44.87 -0.60
C ASP A 1180 14.76 -45.14 -0.54
#